data_AF-A0AAV4TRK9-F1
#
_entry.id   AF-A0AAV4TRK9-F1
#
_cell.length_a   1.000
_cell.length_b   1.000
_cell.length_c   1.000
_cell.angle_alpha   90.00
_cell.angle_beta   90.00
_cell.angle_gamma   90.00
#
_symmetry.space_group_name_H-M   'P 1'
#
loop_
_entity.id
_entity.type
_entity.pdbx_description
1 polymer ?
#
loop_
_entity_poly.entity_id
_entity_poly.type
_entity_poly.pdbx_seq_one_letter_code
_entity_poly.pdbx_strand_id
1 'polypeptide(L)'
;MANKQTGYDFWRNVLHSPKYVAAPMVDMSELSFRMLCRHHGSQLCYSPMLHSLQFSQDFLYRKDNFSTCFEDRPLIVQFCANDPEIFINAAHMLSSECEAIDLNLGCPQAIAKKGYYGSFLQDDWDIIRSMVQKASYELPIPVTCKMRILPGHYKKSVQYAKMLEHSGCSVLTVHGRTREQKGHATGLASWEVIKEIKANTNIPVIANGNILTFDDVQNCLKYTGADAVMSAEALLHNPALFSGENLPVWEIVEEYLQLADKYDTPIKCARCHLFKILYLCIYQDDELRQILTEGSTLKDFYSIIEILKKFPDKVNHATESVSFEQEPDLENFFESANHDFQESAARNVLESKTSCIANNNEQKFSDQTFKRNSALSDANENFISEMNTRNENNSEATTPVLDDTFKYLPIWICHSRPRIAINEKSRGCFSKYFDSTSEKNEANENESYMSKKKQRKARHHERVVAAIKDKRKLKKMRRKEKIAEMKKLQPVSVKEDLGDKKKNLTKKEQKMLIKERLLMAQGIAPKICINLGFASAMEPKELTRLSSQLRRLYGTNRHSMTPVHLYFCNFSPTDELYKICESKNDGFSSYIVDMTADAPEDLFELNDIIYLSPDSENVLETLDSKKVYVIGGIVDDTVRKDLSLNHAKNFNIKTARLPIIEYLVPFSTNPGTTVLTVNQVFDILLKYYETKDWVESLSCYVPLRKGYCPPSKKEELSRNLMGYSPSDSSIQTCVKNISNSNS
;
A
#
# COMPACT_ATOMS: atom_id res chain seq x y z
N MET A 1 7.11 -14.39 45.79
CA MET A 1 7.37 -13.58 44.57
C MET A 1 7.81 -12.21 45.04
N ALA A 2 8.92 -11.67 44.53
CA ALA A 2 9.26 -10.27 44.81
C ALA A 2 8.08 -9.37 44.43
N ASN A 3 7.85 -8.28 45.17
CA ASN A 3 6.72 -7.37 44.94
C ASN A 3 6.84 -6.72 43.56
N LYS A 4 6.29 -7.37 42.52
CA LYS A 4 6.20 -6.84 41.16
C LYS A 4 5.36 -5.57 41.21
N GLN A 5 5.99 -4.43 40.98
CA GLN A 5 5.28 -3.17 40.88
C GLN A 5 4.39 -3.20 39.64
N THR A 6 3.17 -2.69 39.75
CA THR A 6 2.18 -2.66 38.65
C THR A 6 1.51 -1.29 38.60
N GLY A 7 0.70 -1.03 37.56
CA GLY A 7 -0.05 0.22 37.45
C GLY A 7 0.81 1.47 37.54
N TYR A 8 0.38 2.45 38.35
CA TYR A 8 1.10 3.70 38.53
C TYR A 8 2.42 3.57 39.30
N ASP A 9 2.59 2.55 40.14
CA ASP A 9 3.86 2.35 40.86
C ASP A 9 4.94 1.92 39.87
N PHE A 10 4.61 0.96 39.00
CA PHE A 10 5.47 0.57 37.88
C PHE A 10 5.80 1.76 36.98
N TRP A 11 4.78 2.53 36.60
CA TRP A 11 4.92 3.72 35.76
C TRP A 11 5.88 4.76 36.33
N ARG A 12 5.75 5.07 37.62
CA ARG A 12 6.54 6.12 38.26
C ARG A 12 7.95 5.66 38.63
N ASN A 13 8.07 4.48 39.21
CA ASN A 13 9.31 4.05 39.85
C ASN A 13 10.22 3.26 38.91
N VAL A 14 9.64 2.52 37.95
CA VAL A 14 10.41 1.67 37.02
C VAL A 14 10.54 2.32 35.65
N LEU A 15 9.45 2.86 35.11
CA LEU A 15 9.48 3.55 33.80
C LEU A 15 9.86 5.04 33.90
N HIS A 16 9.91 5.61 35.11
CA HIS A 16 10.22 7.02 35.36
C HIS A 16 9.24 8.03 34.75
N SER A 17 7.94 7.68 34.70
CA SER A 17 6.84 8.52 34.21
C SER A 17 7.08 9.13 32.82
N PRO A 18 7.37 8.31 31.80
CA PRO A 18 7.75 8.83 30.49
C PRO A 18 6.57 9.57 29.85
N LYS A 19 6.85 10.68 29.17
CA LYS A 19 5.89 11.44 28.36
C LYS A 19 5.97 11.12 26.88
N TYR A 20 7.16 10.77 26.40
CA TYR A 20 7.48 10.63 24.98
C TYR A 20 7.82 9.18 24.64
N VAL A 21 6.93 8.53 23.89
CA VAL A 21 7.00 7.08 23.63
C VAL A 21 7.17 6.79 22.14
N ALA A 22 8.19 6.01 21.78
CA ALA A 22 8.37 5.48 20.43
C ALA A 22 7.57 4.19 20.24
N ALA A 23 6.72 4.13 19.21
CA ALA A 23 5.82 3.01 18.97
C ALA A 23 6.54 1.74 18.47
N PRO A 24 5.95 0.55 18.72
CA PRO A 24 6.39 -0.68 18.08
C PRO A 24 6.05 -0.67 16.58
N MET A 25 7.04 -0.90 15.72
CA MET A 25 6.88 -0.92 14.27
C MET A 25 7.72 -2.06 13.68
N VAL A 26 7.06 -3.01 12.99
CA VAL A 26 7.74 -4.15 12.35
C VAL A 26 8.78 -3.64 11.35
N ASP A 27 10.01 -4.15 11.44
CA ASP A 27 11.19 -3.74 10.65
C ASP A 27 11.58 -2.25 10.76
N MET A 28 11.02 -1.51 11.71
CA MET A 28 11.10 -0.04 11.77
C MET A 28 11.26 0.51 13.19
N SER A 29 11.43 -0.36 14.18
CA SER A 29 11.76 0.01 15.56
C SER A 29 12.84 -0.91 16.11
N GLU A 30 13.79 -1.30 15.25
CA GLU A 30 15.01 -2.02 15.61
C GLU A 30 15.93 -1.18 16.52
N LEU A 31 16.93 -1.81 17.14
CA LEU A 31 17.78 -1.18 18.16
C LEU A 31 18.35 0.17 17.71
N SER A 32 18.95 0.25 16.52
CA SER A 32 19.54 1.49 15.99
C SER A 32 18.54 2.64 15.90
N PHE A 33 17.32 2.36 15.42
CA PHE A 33 16.28 3.38 15.36
C PHE A 33 15.75 3.77 16.75
N ARG A 34 15.65 2.83 17.69
CA ARG A 34 15.28 3.15 19.08
C ARG A 34 16.34 4.02 19.75
N MET A 35 17.63 3.73 19.55
CA MET A 35 18.72 4.54 20.06
C MET A 35 18.70 5.95 19.47
N LEU A 36 18.47 6.09 18.15
CA LEU A 36 18.30 7.40 17.51
C LEU A 36 17.14 8.16 18.15
N CYS A 37 15.97 7.52 18.28
CA CYS A 37 14.81 8.15 18.93
C CYS A 37 15.10 8.56 20.38
N ARG A 38 15.93 7.83 21.13
CA ARG A 38 16.34 8.16 22.51
C ARG A 38 17.25 9.37 22.56
N HIS A 39 18.26 9.42 21.68
CA HIS A 39 19.15 10.58 21.57
C HIS A 39 18.35 11.86 21.31
N HIS A 40 17.22 11.75 20.60
CA HIS A 40 16.31 12.86 20.33
C HIS A 40 15.03 12.89 21.18
N GLY A 41 15.12 12.42 22.43
CA GLY A 41 14.12 12.73 23.46
C GLY A 41 13.05 11.66 23.73
N SER A 42 13.03 10.54 23.01
CA SER A 42 12.16 9.41 23.39
C SER A 42 12.59 8.83 24.74
N GLN A 43 11.66 8.75 25.69
CA GLN A 43 11.93 8.32 27.07
C GLN A 43 11.61 6.83 27.26
N LEU A 44 10.67 6.31 26.49
CA LEU A 44 10.27 4.91 26.46
C LEU A 44 10.18 4.44 25.02
N CYS A 45 10.82 3.32 24.71
CA CYS A 45 10.76 2.71 23.38
C CYS A 45 10.13 1.32 23.46
N TYR A 46 9.51 0.92 22.35
CA TYR A 46 8.99 -0.43 22.17
C TYR A 46 9.82 -1.19 21.13
N SER A 47 10.02 -2.49 21.33
CA SER A 47 10.61 -3.36 20.30
C SER A 47 9.73 -3.43 19.05
N PRO A 48 10.22 -3.97 17.91
CA PRO A 48 9.34 -4.42 16.85
C PRO A 48 8.35 -5.45 17.41
N MET A 49 7.18 -5.58 16.76
CA MET A 49 6.21 -6.61 17.11
C MET A 49 6.78 -8.00 16.75
N LEU A 50 7.03 -8.83 17.76
CA LEU A 50 7.56 -10.19 17.62
C LEU A 50 6.42 -11.22 17.53
N HIS A 51 6.56 -12.26 16.71
CA HIS A 51 5.60 -13.36 16.67
C HIS A 51 5.93 -14.39 17.75
N SER A 52 5.04 -14.60 18.73
CA SER A 52 5.32 -15.46 19.89
C SER A 52 5.72 -16.89 19.50
N LEU A 53 4.95 -17.54 18.62
CA LEU A 53 5.25 -18.90 18.17
C LEU A 53 6.63 -19.05 17.51
N GLN A 54 6.94 -18.16 16.54
CA GLN A 54 8.24 -18.18 15.87
C GLN A 54 9.36 -17.87 16.84
N PHE A 55 9.14 -16.91 17.75
CA PHE A 55 10.11 -16.57 18.77
C PHE A 55 10.40 -17.73 19.71
N SER A 56 9.41 -18.53 20.12
CA SER A 56 9.63 -19.71 20.94
C SER A 56 10.38 -20.83 20.20
N GLN A 57 10.08 -21.06 18.92
CA GLN A 57 10.52 -22.27 18.20
C GLN A 57 11.78 -22.07 17.34
N ASP A 58 12.02 -20.87 16.83
CA ASP A 58 13.05 -20.62 15.82
C ASP A 58 14.15 -19.69 16.38
N PHE A 59 15.35 -20.25 16.54
CA PHE A 59 16.52 -19.50 17.00
C PHE A 59 16.96 -18.40 16.02
N LEU A 60 16.89 -18.64 14.71
CA LEU A 60 17.26 -17.65 13.71
C LEU A 60 16.26 -16.50 13.73
N TYR A 61 14.96 -16.81 13.84
CA TYR A 61 13.94 -15.77 14.02
C TYR A 61 14.25 -14.87 15.23
N ARG A 62 14.60 -15.44 16.39
CA ARG A 62 14.95 -14.64 17.57
C ARG A 62 16.15 -13.73 17.32
N LYS A 63 17.23 -14.31 16.77
CA LYS A 63 18.48 -13.61 16.49
C LYS A 63 18.27 -12.46 15.51
N ASP A 64 17.45 -12.66 14.48
CA ASP A 64 17.28 -11.69 13.39
C ASP A 64 16.27 -10.58 13.72
N ASN A 65 15.35 -10.83 14.67
CA ASN A 65 14.22 -9.90 14.94
C ASN A 65 14.30 -9.19 16.29
N PHE A 66 15.21 -9.58 17.19
CA PHE A 66 15.36 -8.93 18.48
C PHE A 66 16.83 -8.71 18.86
N SER A 67 17.14 -7.46 19.17
CA SER A 67 18.40 -7.02 19.77
C SER A 67 18.13 -5.86 20.71
N THR A 68 18.97 -5.71 21.75
CA THR A 68 18.90 -4.62 22.74
C THR A 68 20.29 -4.32 23.30
N CYS A 69 20.44 -3.21 24.01
CA CYS A 69 21.62 -2.87 24.81
C CYS A 69 21.22 -2.19 26.13
N PHE A 70 22.17 -1.94 27.03
CA PHE A 70 21.88 -1.37 28.34
C PHE A 70 21.24 0.02 28.26
N GLU A 71 21.72 0.85 27.34
CA GLU A 71 21.25 2.21 27.09
C GLU A 71 19.86 2.26 26.43
N ASP A 72 19.36 1.13 25.93
CA ASP A 72 18.01 1.04 25.34
C ASP A 72 16.91 0.90 26.40
N ARG A 73 17.23 1.03 27.70
CA ARG A 73 16.24 0.98 28.79
C ARG A 73 15.73 2.37 29.19
N PRO A 74 14.45 2.51 29.58
CA PRO A 74 13.46 1.44 29.72
C PRO A 74 12.86 0.99 28.38
N LEU A 75 12.80 -0.32 28.15
CA LEU A 75 12.29 -0.99 26.94
C LEU A 75 11.05 -1.81 27.28
N ILE A 76 10.04 -1.76 26.40
CA ILE A 76 8.91 -2.68 26.42
C ILE A 76 8.96 -3.58 25.18
N VAL A 77 8.91 -4.89 25.38
CA VAL A 77 8.95 -5.85 24.28
C VAL A 77 7.55 -6.28 23.89
N GLN A 78 7.18 -6.09 22.63
CA GLN A 78 5.85 -6.41 22.14
C GLN A 78 5.79 -7.75 21.40
N PHE A 79 4.83 -8.59 21.79
CA PHE A 79 4.48 -9.81 21.07
C PHE A 79 3.11 -9.70 20.41
N CYS A 80 2.95 -10.38 19.27
CA CYS A 80 1.66 -10.87 18.81
C CYS A 80 1.54 -12.36 19.16
N ALA A 81 0.37 -12.74 19.65
CA ALA A 81 0.04 -14.09 20.08
C ALA A 81 -1.46 -14.30 20.02
N ASN A 82 -1.88 -15.56 20.03
CA ASN A 82 -3.27 -15.99 20.10
C ASN A 82 -3.44 -17.26 20.95
N ASP A 83 -2.41 -17.64 21.71
CA ASP A 83 -2.39 -18.80 22.59
C ASP A 83 -1.64 -18.42 23.88
N PRO A 84 -2.25 -18.61 25.06
CA PRO A 84 -1.63 -18.24 26.34
C PRO A 84 -0.31 -18.94 26.64
N GLU A 85 -0.17 -20.23 26.34
CA GLU A 85 1.04 -20.99 26.66
C GLU A 85 2.20 -20.57 25.77
N ILE A 86 1.94 -20.43 24.47
CA ILE A 86 2.96 -19.94 23.51
C ILE A 86 3.38 -18.50 23.86
N PHE A 87 2.42 -17.64 24.22
CA PHE A 87 2.73 -16.26 24.61
C PHE A 87 3.65 -16.22 25.83
N ILE A 88 3.33 -16.97 26.89
CA ILE A 88 4.11 -17.04 28.12
C ILE A 88 5.52 -17.58 27.88
N ASN A 89 5.62 -18.67 27.12
CA ASN A 89 6.90 -19.29 26.81
C ASN A 89 7.83 -18.31 26.09
N ALA A 90 7.32 -17.56 25.10
CA ALA A 90 8.09 -16.51 24.43
C ALA A 90 8.45 -15.34 25.37
N ALA A 91 7.50 -14.91 26.22
CA ALA A 91 7.67 -13.79 27.14
C ALA A 91 8.72 -14.06 28.24
N HIS A 92 8.80 -15.29 28.76
CA HIS A 92 9.82 -15.66 29.74
C HIS A 92 11.25 -15.51 29.20
N MET A 93 11.46 -15.78 27.90
CA MET A 93 12.78 -15.71 27.28
C MET A 93 13.35 -14.28 27.23
N LEU A 94 12.50 -13.25 27.33
CA LEU A 94 12.90 -11.84 27.26
C LEU A 94 12.63 -11.06 28.56
N SER A 95 12.19 -11.73 29.62
CA SER A 95 11.85 -11.07 30.89
C SER A 95 13.07 -10.42 31.58
N SER A 96 14.29 -10.85 31.26
CA SER A 96 15.52 -10.19 31.73
C SER A 96 15.93 -9.00 30.87
N GLU A 97 15.41 -8.88 29.64
CA GLU A 97 15.87 -7.94 28.62
C GLU A 97 15.05 -6.65 28.54
N CYS A 98 13.98 -6.53 29.34
CA CYS A 98 13.04 -5.41 29.29
C CYS A 98 12.31 -5.19 30.62
N GLU A 99 11.62 -4.06 30.75
CA GLU A 99 10.86 -3.68 31.96
C GLU A 99 9.42 -4.23 31.94
N ALA A 100 8.86 -4.52 30.75
CA ALA A 100 7.56 -5.16 30.61
C ALA A 100 7.40 -5.88 29.26
N ILE A 101 6.46 -6.83 29.23
CA ILE A 101 6.00 -7.50 28.01
C ILE A 101 4.67 -6.87 27.56
N ASP A 102 4.55 -6.48 26.30
CA ASP A 102 3.32 -5.95 25.71
C ASP A 102 2.64 -6.97 24.80
N LEU A 103 1.31 -7.09 24.93
CA LEU A 103 0.49 -7.84 23.99
C LEU A 103 -0.10 -6.91 22.92
N ASN A 104 0.23 -7.17 21.65
CA ASN A 104 -0.35 -6.46 20.52
C ASN A 104 -1.80 -6.90 20.29
N LEU A 105 -2.73 -5.98 20.52
CA LEU A 105 -4.16 -6.13 20.25
C LEU A 105 -4.64 -5.10 19.23
N GLY A 106 -3.73 -4.54 18.43
CA GLY A 106 -3.99 -3.36 17.59
C GLY A 106 -3.60 -3.50 16.12
N CYS A 107 -2.79 -4.49 15.74
CA CYS A 107 -2.35 -4.66 14.35
C CYS A 107 -3.53 -5.05 13.44
N PRO A 108 -3.85 -4.27 12.39
CA PRO A 108 -4.94 -4.58 11.48
C PRO A 108 -4.47 -5.17 10.15
N GLN A 109 -3.19 -5.53 10.03
CA GLN A 109 -2.58 -6.01 8.78
C GLN A 109 -3.14 -7.39 8.37
N ALA A 110 -3.07 -7.70 7.08
CA ALA A 110 -3.59 -8.97 6.55
C ALA A 110 -2.89 -10.20 7.17
N ILE A 111 -1.61 -10.08 7.52
CA ILE A 111 -0.86 -11.13 8.21
C ILE A 111 -1.44 -11.43 9.60
N ALA A 112 -1.87 -10.39 10.33
CA ALA A 112 -2.56 -10.53 11.61
C ALA A 112 -3.95 -11.15 11.47
N LYS A 113 -4.66 -10.84 10.37
CA LYS A 113 -5.92 -11.52 10.03
C LYS A 113 -5.71 -13.01 9.82
N LYS A 114 -4.68 -13.36 9.03
CA LYS A 114 -4.37 -14.75 8.69
C LYS A 114 -3.91 -15.56 9.90
N GLY A 115 -3.10 -14.96 10.77
CA GLY A 115 -2.61 -15.59 12.00
C GLY A 115 -3.57 -15.47 13.19
N TYR A 116 -4.71 -14.80 13.03
CA TYR A 116 -5.70 -14.55 14.08
C TYR A 116 -5.10 -13.96 15.36
N TYR A 117 -4.35 -12.86 15.22
CA TYR A 117 -3.80 -12.07 16.33
C TYR A 117 -4.01 -10.56 16.10
N GLY A 118 -3.52 -9.71 17.01
CA GLY A 118 -3.65 -8.26 16.87
C GLY A 118 -5.11 -7.81 17.01
N SER A 119 -5.56 -6.90 16.14
CA SER A 119 -6.93 -6.37 16.21
C SER A 119 -8.04 -7.38 15.84
N PHE A 120 -7.67 -8.57 15.35
CA PHE A 120 -8.63 -9.63 15.03
C PHE A 120 -9.03 -10.44 16.27
N LEU A 121 -8.26 -10.36 17.35
CA LEU A 121 -8.63 -10.94 18.65
C LEU A 121 -9.64 -10.10 19.41
N GLN A 122 -9.85 -8.84 19.03
CA GLN A 122 -10.76 -7.91 19.73
C GLN A 122 -12.22 -8.39 19.77
N ASP A 123 -12.57 -9.38 18.94
CA ASP A 123 -13.89 -10.01 18.90
C ASP A 123 -14.00 -11.20 19.88
N ASP A 124 -12.87 -11.67 20.44
CA ASP A 124 -12.78 -12.78 21.40
C ASP A 124 -12.11 -12.31 22.70
N TRP A 125 -12.91 -11.85 23.66
CA TRP A 125 -12.39 -11.25 24.90
C TRP A 125 -11.89 -12.31 25.89
N ASP A 126 -12.38 -13.54 25.79
CA ASP A 126 -12.02 -14.60 26.73
C ASP A 126 -10.60 -15.09 26.47
N ILE A 127 -10.19 -15.25 25.21
CA ILE A 127 -8.80 -15.59 24.88
C ILE A 127 -7.83 -14.48 25.27
N ILE A 128 -8.21 -13.22 25.09
CA ILE A 128 -7.39 -12.07 25.51
C ILE A 128 -7.24 -12.04 27.02
N ARG A 129 -8.37 -12.18 27.76
CA ARG A 129 -8.37 -12.24 29.23
C ARG A 129 -7.42 -13.34 29.71
N SER A 130 -7.53 -14.54 29.12
CA SER A 130 -6.68 -15.69 29.48
C SER A 130 -5.19 -15.38 29.28
N MET A 131 -4.81 -14.81 28.13
CA MET A 131 -3.41 -14.43 27.86
C MET A 131 -2.88 -13.38 28.84
N VAL A 132 -3.65 -12.32 29.10
CA VAL A 132 -3.21 -11.21 29.98
C VAL A 132 -3.17 -11.66 31.44
N GLN A 133 -4.15 -12.43 31.91
CA GLN A 133 -4.17 -12.97 33.28
C GLN A 133 -3.00 -13.92 33.53
N LYS A 134 -2.76 -14.85 32.61
CA LYS A 134 -1.64 -15.79 32.73
C LYS A 134 -0.30 -15.06 32.73
N ALA A 135 -0.10 -14.10 31.83
CA ALA A 135 1.09 -13.23 31.79
C ALA A 135 1.28 -12.41 33.06
N SER A 136 0.20 -11.81 33.57
CA SER A 136 0.25 -11.05 34.82
C SER A 136 0.58 -11.92 36.02
N TYR A 137 0.23 -13.21 36.02
CA TYR A 137 0.51 -14.11 37.14
C TYR A 137 1.91 -14.74 37.06
N GLU A 138 2.32 -15.23 35.89
CA GLU A 138 3.51 -16.07 35.74
C GLU A 138 4.80 -15.27 35.46
N LEU A 139 4.70 -14.11 34.81
CA LEU A 139 5.89 -13.32 34.48
C LEU A 139 6.44 -12.55 35.70
N PRO A 140 7.78 -12.47 35.87
CA PRO A 140 8.39 -11.71 36.96
C PRO A 140 8.30 -10.19 36.76
N ILE A 141 8.02 -9.74 35.52
CA ILE A 141 7.82 -8.34 35.13
C ILE A 141 6.36 -8.06 34.71
N PRO A 142 5.92 -6.79 34.68
CA PRO A 142 4.54 -6.46 34.31
C PRO A 142 4.17 -6.80 32.86
N VAL A 143 2.87 -7.01 32.64
CA VAL A 143 2.29 -7.12 31.30
C VAL A 143 1.57 -5.82 30.95
N THR A 144 1.73 -5.37 29.71
CA THR A 144 1.10 -4.18 29.13
C THR A 144 0.32 -4.58 27.88
N CYS A 145 -0.58 -3.72 27.41
CA CYS A 145 -1.34 -4.00 26.19
C CYS A 145 -1.42 -2.77 25.30
N LYS A 146 -1.33 -3.00 23.99
CA LYS A 146 -1.61 -1.99 22.97
C LYS A 146 -2.85 -2.34 22.16
N MET A 147 -3.93 -1.59 22.35
CA MET A 147 -5.21 -1.80 21.68
C MET A 147 -5.54 -0.75 20.61
N ARG A 148 -6.49 -1.08 19.75
CA ARG A 148 -7.28 -0.12 18.95
C ARG A 148 -8.67 0.04 19.55
N ILE A 149 -9.29 1.19 19.37
CA ILE A 149 -10.68 1.39 19.79
C ILE A 149 -11.65 0.52 18.98
N LEU A 150 -12.80 0.19 19.55
CA LEU A 150 -13.85 -0.58 18.89
C LEU A 150 -14.82 0.33 18.14
N PRO A 151 -15.44 -0.15 17.04
CA PRO A 151 -16.44 0.63 16.32
C PRO A 151 -17.68 0.89 17.17
N GLY A 152 -18.36 2.00 16.88
CA GLY A 152 -19.57 2.43 17.57
C GLY A 152 -19.28 3.40 18.72
N HIS A 153 -20.15 3.38 19.73
CA HIS A 153 -20.07 4.29 20.87
C HIS A 153 -18.88 3.94 21.80
N TYR A 154 -18.25 4.96 22.40
CA TYR A 154 -17.02 4.82 23.21
C TYR A 154 -17.14 3.79 24.35
N LYS A 155 -18.36 3.56 24.86
CA LYS A 155 -18.69 2.62 25.94
C LYS A 155 -18.11 1.22 25.73
N LYS A 156 -18.15 0.67 24.51
CA LYS A 156 -17.60 -0.68 24.24
C LYS A 156 -16.08 -0.69 24.36
N SER A 157 -15.41 0.36 23.89
CA SER A 157 -13.97 0.54 24.05
C SER A 157 -13.56 0.70 25.53
N VAL A 158 -14.37 1.41 26.33
CA VAL A 158 -14.17 1.54 27.78
C VAL A 158 -14.34 0.17 28.48
N GLN A 159 -15.37 -0.60 28.13
CA GLN A 159 -15.55 -1.96 28.67
C GLN A 159 -14.37 -2.87 28.32
N TYR A 160 -13.87 -2.78 27.10
CA TYR A 160 -12.71 -3.54 26.65
C TYR A 160 -11.44 -3.15 27.42
N ALA A 161 -11.20 -1.85 27.63
CA ALA A 161 -10.09 -1.34 28.43
C ALA A 161 -10.17 -1.80 29.90
N LYS A 162 -11.35 -1.74 30.53
CA LYS A 162 -11.58 -2.27 31.89
C LYS A 162 -11.34 -3.76 31.98
N MET A 163 -11.71 -4.53 30.96
CA MET A 163 -11.43 -5.97 30.91
C MET A 163 -9.92 -6.25 30.92
N LEU A 164 -9.13 -5.48 30.15
CA LEU A 164 -7.67 -5.59 30.15
C LEU A 164 -7.07 -5.22 31.52
N GLU A 165 -7.53 -4.11 32.11
CA GLU A 165 -7.14 -3.69 33.47
C GLU A 165 -7.41 -4.79 34.50
N HIS A 166 -8.65 -5.29 34.57
CA HIS A 166 -9.02 -6.38 35.50
C HIS A 166 -8.29 -7.70 35.23
N SER A 167 -7.75 -7.88 34.02
CA SER A 167 -6.94 -9.04 33.65
C SER A 167 -5.48 -8.91 34.11
N GLY A 168 -5.06 -7.77 34.67
CA GLY A 168 -3.69 -7.53 35.15
C GLY A 168 -2.82 -6.68 34.23
N CYS A 169 -3.40 -6.05 33.20
CA CYS A 169 -2.69 -5.08 32.38
C CYS A 169 -2.22 -3.89 33.25
N SER A 170 -0.92 -3.59 33.24
CA SER A 170 -0.33 -2.55 34.09
C SER A 170 -0.24 -1.18 33.42
N VAL A 171 -0.16 -1.13 32.08
CA VAL A 171 -0.17 0.11 31.28
C VAL A 171 -0.90 -0.17 29.98
N LEU A 172 -1.82 0.72 29.60
CA LEU A 172 -2.62 0.56 28.39
C LEU A 172 -2.25 1.61 27.34
N THR A 173 -1.77 1.16 26.19
CA THR A 173 -1.61 2.03 25.02
C THR A 173 -2.87 1.97 24.16
N VAL A 174 -3.49 3.12 23.90
CA VAL A 174 -4.74 3.20 23.11
C VAL A 174 -4.48 3.93 21.80
N HIS A 175 -4.59 3.19 20.69
CA HIS A 175 -4.67 3.81 19.37
C HIS A 175 -6.10 4.24 19.08
N GLY A 176 -6.33 5.54 18.92
CA GLY A 176 -7.67 6.15 18.76
C GLY A 176 -8.37 5.83 17.43
N ARG A 177 -7.95 4.79 16.70
CA ARG A 177 -8.55 4.35 15.44
C ARG A 177 -9.10 2.94 15.55
N THR A 178 -10.19 2.64 14.87
CA THR A 178 -10.71 1.28 14.75
C THR A 178 -9.82 0.42 13.86
N ARG A 179 -10.06 -0.90 13.85
CA ARG A 179 -9.36 -1.85 12.97
C ARG A 179 -9.50 -1.49 11.49
N GLU A 180 -10.66 -1.00 11.09
CA GLU A 180 -11.01 -0.65 9.70
C GLU A 180 -10.34 0.66 9.26
N GLN A 181 -10.00 1.53 10.21
CA GLN A 181 -9.28 2.78 9.97
C GLN A 181 -7.78 2.54 9.74
N LYS A 182 -7.45 2.02 8.56
CA LYS A 182 -6.10 1.76 8.06
C LYS A 182 -5.96 2.11 6.58
N GLY A 183 -4.73 2.24 6.08
CA GLY A 183 -4.45 2.54 4.67
C GLY A 183 -5.12 3.85 4.24
N HIS A 184 -5.85 3.83 3.12
CA HIS A 184 -6.61 4.99 2.64
C HIS A 184 -7.74 5.43 3.58
N ALA A 185 -8.23 4.55 4.47
CA ALA A 185 -9.29 4.83 5.43
C ALA A 185 -8.75 5.24 6.82
N THR A 186 -7.46 5.54 6.95
CA THR A 186 -6.81 5.80 8.26
C THR A 186 -7.49 6.90 9.08
N GLY A 187 -7.98 7.97 8.46
CA GLY A 187 -8.73 9.03 9.13
C GLY A 187 -8.05 9.65 10.36
N LEU A 188 -8.80 10.45 11.11
CA LEU A 188 -8.36 10.98 12.40
C LEU A 188 -8.56 9.95 13.51
N ALA A 189 -7.59 9.89 14.42
CA ALA A 189 -7.71 9.17 15.67
C ALA A 189 -8.63 9.97 16.62
N SER A 190 -9.59 9.27 17.22
CA SER A 190 -10.50 9.84 18.20
C SER A 190 -9.82 9.98 19.55
N TRP A 191 -9.29 11.17 19.83
CA TRP A 191 -8.81 11.54 21.17
C TRP A 191 -9.95 11.55 22.20
N GLU A 192 -11.20 11.76 21.77
CA GLU A 192 -12.38 11.67 22.64
C GLU A 192 -12.53 10.28 23.27
N VAL A 193 -12.37 9.21 22.48
CA VAL A 193 -12.48 7.85 23.03
C VAL A 193 -11.29 7.54 23.95
N ILE A 194 -10.10 8.07 23.66
CA ILE A 194 -8.93 7.93 24.55
C ILE A 194 -9.19 8.62 25.88
N LYS A 195 -9.74 9.84 25.87
CA LYS A 195 -10.16 10.58 27.06
C LYS A 195 -11.16 9.79 27.91
N GLU A 196 -12.18 9.23 27.27
CA GLU A 196 -13.19 8.41 27.95
C GLU A 196 -12.58 7.15 28.57
N ILE A 197 -11.64 6.48 27.89
CA ILE A 197 -10.91 5.35 28.47
C ILE A 197 -10.09 5.81 29.67
N LYS A 198 -9.29 6.88 29.53
CA LYS A 198 -8.45 7.42 30.61
C LYS A 198 -9.25 7.78 31.86
N ALA A 199 -10.44 8.36 31.69
CA ALA A 199 -11.32 8.73 32.79
C ALA A 199 -11.95 7.52 33.50
N ASN A 200 -11.92 6.33 32.88
CA ASN A 200 -12.63 5.14 33.35
C ASN A 200 -11.70 3.97 33.73
N THR A 201 -10.37 4.14 33.67
CA THR A 201 -9.38 3.14 34.07
C THR A 201 -8.42 3.69 35.12
N ASN A 202 -7.92 2.87 36.05
CA ASN A 202 -7.02 3.28 37.12
C ASN A 202 -5.54 2.97 36.84
N ILE A 203 -5.22 2.56 35.61
CA ILE A 203 -3.86 2.34 35.13
C ILE A 203 -3.41 3.50 34.24
N PRO A 204 -2.08 3.71 34.08
CA PRO A 204 -1.56 4.65 33.10
C PRO A 204 -2.03 4.34 31.68
N VAL A 205 -2.39 5.38 30.94
CA VAL A 205 -2.83 5.33 29.54
C VAL A 205 -1.87 6.12 28.67
N ILE A 206 -1.36 5.48 27.62
CA ILE A 206 -0.54 6.11 26.58
C ILE A 206 -1.43 6.38 25.37
N ALA A 207 -1.60 7.66 25.01
CA ALA A 207 -2.38 8.06 23.83
C ALA A 207 -1.58 7.83 22.55
N ASN A 208 -2.18 7.16 21.55
CA ASN A 208 -1.54 6.94 20.25
C ASN A 208 -2.47 7.35 19.10
N GLY A 209 -1.86 7.97 18.08
CA GLY A 209 -2.53 8.42 16.86
C GLY A 209 -2.61 9.95 16.77
N ASN A 210 -2.26 10.48 15.59
CA ASN A 210 -2.22 11.93 15.29
C ASN A 210 -1.22 12.75 16.12
N ILE A 211 -0.11 12.15 16.56
CA ILE A 211 1.05 12.88 17.11
C ILE A 211 2.06 13.05 15.96
N LEU A 212 1.97 14.16 15.23
CA LEU A 212 2.75 14.39 14.01
C LEU A 212 3.81 15.49 14.19
N THR A 213 3.61 16.36 15.17
CA THR A 213 4.47 17.49 15.52
C THR A 213 4.65 17.56 17.03
N PHE A 214 5.61 18.37 17.48
CA PHE A 214 5.82 18.59 18.91
C PHE A 214 4.60 19.25 19.58
N ASP A 215 3.93 20.19 18.89
CA ASP A 215 2.69 20.82 19.39
C ASP A 215 1.56 19.80 19.67
N ASP A 216 1.45 18.76 18.84
CA ASP A 216 0.44 17.71 19.01
C ASP A 216 0.59 16.97 20.35
N VAL A 217 1.81 16.93 20.91
CA VAL A 217 2.08 16.31 22.20
C VAL A 217 1.30 17.00 23.31
N GLN A 218 1.47 18.32 23.43
CA GLN A 218 0.80 19.10 24.47
C GLN A 218 -0.71 19.16 24.23
N ASN A 219 -1.14 19.30 22.98
CA ASN A 219 -2.55 19.30 22.60
C ASN A 219 -3.24 17.98 22.98
N CYS A 220 -2.62 16.84 22.66
CA CYS A 220 -3.16 15.53 22.97
C CYS A 220 -3.21 15.28 24.48
N LEU A 221 -2.14 15.57 25.23
CA LEU A 221 -2.10 15.39 26.69
C LEU A 221 -3.16 16.26 27.37
N LYS A 222 -3.28 17.52 26.98
CA LYS A 222 -4.28 18.46 27.53
C LYS A 222 -5.71 18.00 27.21
N TYR A 223 -5.97 17.51 26.01
CA TYR A 223 -7.32 17.09 25.60
C TYR A 223 -7.74 15.76 26.26
N THR A 224 -6.83 14.78 26.27
CA THR A 224 -7.14 13.40 26.68
C THR A 224 -6.93 13.15 28.17
N GLY A 225 -6.06 13.91 28.83
CA GLY A 225 -5.58 13.60 30.17
C GLY A 225 -4.71 12.35 30.24
N ALA A 226 -4.27 11.80 29.11
CA ALA A 226 -3.39 10.64 29.06
C ALA A 226 -2.04 10.92 29.75
N ASP A 227 -1.38 9.88 30.23
CA ASP A 227 -0.13 10.03 30.99
C ASP A 227 1.07 10.27 30.08
N ALA A 228 1.00 9.79 28.84
CA ALA A 228 2.03 9.93 27.81
C ALA A 228 1.42 9.93 26.41
N VAL A 229 2.23 10.30 25.42
CA VAL A 229 1.90 10.14 24.00
C VAL A 229 2.87 9.18 23.34
N MET A 230 2.34 8.40 22.39
CA MET A 230 3.12 7.52 21.54
C MET A 230 3.03 7.98 20.09
N SER A 231 4.18 8.19 19.46
CA SER A 231 4.30 8.47 18.03
C SER A 231 4.86 7.26 17.27
N ALA A 232 4.48 7.13 16.00
CA ALA A 232 4.84 6.00 15.13
C ALA A 232 5.38 6.51 13.79
N GLU A 233 4.53 6.58 12.76
CA GLU A 233 4.94 6.97 11.40
C GLU A 233 5.62 8.34 11.33
N ALA A 234 5.24 9.29 12.21
CA ALA A 234 5.90 10.59 12.25
C ALA A 234 7.37 10.50 12.71
N LEU A 235 7.71 9.62 13.65
CA LEU A 235 9.10 9.40 14.07
C LEU A 235 9.95 8.82 12.93
N LEU A 236 9.39 8.00 12.05
CA LEU A 236 10.12 7.47 10.89
C LEU A 236 10.53 8.58 9.92
N HIS A 237 9.78 9.68 9.90
CA HIS A 237 10.09 10.86 9.07
C HIS A 237 10.93 11.90 9.83
N ASN A 238 10.66 12.07 11.12
CA ASN A 238 11.39 12.97 12.02
C ASN A 238 11.72 12.25 13.33
N PRO A 239 12.88 11.58 13.44
CA PRO A 239 13.33 10.96 14.68
C PRO A 239 13.46 11.98 15.83
N ALA A 240 13.69 13.26 15.50
CA ALA A 240 13.80 14.37 16.45
C ALA A 240 12.47 15.02 16.86
N LEU A 241 11.33 14.38 16.56
CA LEU A 241 10.00 14.93 16.90
C LEU A 241 9.87 15.31 18.39
N PHE A 242 10.48 14.55 19.30
CA PHE A 242 10.34 14.75 20.75
C PHE A 242 11.38 15.69 21.38
N SER A 243 12.46 16.05 20.68
CA SER A 243 13.34 17.15 21.12
C SER A 243 12.70 18.52 20.85
N GLY A 244 11.79 18.58 19.88
CA GLY A 244 11.22 19.84 19.38
C GLY A 244 12.20 20.62 18.50
N GLU A 245 13.38 20.06 18.25
CA GLU A 245 14.40 20.66 17.40
C GLU A 245 14.13 20.34 15.93
N ASN A 246 14.62 21.21 15.06
CA ASN A 246 14.57 21.01 13.63
C ASN A 246 16.00 20.90 13.08
N LEU A 247 16.57 19.72 13.26
CA LEU A 247 17.95 19.44 12.88
C LEU A 247 18.07 19.30 11.35
N PRO A 248 19.27 19.58 10.79
CA PRO A 248 19.54 19.26 9.40
C PRO A 248 19.36 17.76 9.16
N VAL A 249 18.69 17.40 8.06
CA VAL A 249 18.39 15.99 7.75
C VAL A 249 19.66 15.13 7.61
N TRP A 250 20.78 15.73 7.19
CA TRP A 250 22.05 15.01 7.06
C TRP A 250 22.66 14.63 8.42
N GLU A 251 22.43 15.40 9.49
CA GLU A 251 22.89 15.04 10.84
C GLU A 251 22.13 13.81 11.34
N ILE A 252 20.81 13.78 11.15
CA ILE A 252 19.97 12.63 11.50
C ILE A 252 20.37 11.38 10.71
N VAL A 253 20.66 11.52 9.41
CA VAL A 253 21.11 10.41 8.56
C VAL A 253 22.49 9.90 8.98
N GLU A 254 23.43 10.80 9.23
CA GLU A 254 24.78 10.46 9.68
C GLU A 254 24.74 9.70 11.00
N GLU A 255 24.01 10.22 11.99
CA GLU A 255 23.84 9.57 13.28
C GLU A 255 23.15 8.20 13.17
N TYR A 256 22.09 8.10 12.36
CA TYR A 256 21.42 6.82 12.13
C TYR A 256 22.38 5.79 11.51
N LEU A 257 23.20 6.17 10.52
CA LEU A 257 24.16 5.28 9.89
C LEU A 257 25.26 4.83 10.86
N GLN A 258 25.74 5.72 11.72
CA GLN A 258 26.71 5.37 12.77
C GLN A 258 26.11 4.35 13.77
N LEU A 259 24.86 4.56 14.18
CA LEU A 259 24.14 3.59 15.03
C LEU A 259 23.90 2.27 14.27
N ALA A 260 23.56 2.34 12.99
CA ALA A 260 23.33 1.18 12.14
C ALA A 260 24.59 0.32 12.00
N ASP A 261 25.77 0.93 11.85
CA ASP A 261 27.05 0.24 11.86
C ASP A 261 27.38 -0.34 13.25
N LYS A 262 27.17 0.44 14.31
CA LYS A 262 27.46 0.02 15.70
C LYS A 262 26.69 -1.23 16.11
N TYR A 263 25.43 -1.35 15.67
CA TYR A 263 24.52 -2.42 16.07
C TYR A 263 24.20 -3.42 14.95
N ASP A 264 25.02 -3.47 13.89
CA ASP A 264 24.91 -4.42 12.77
C ASP A 264 23.49 -4.49 12.17
N THR A 265 22.96 -3.32 11.79
CA THR A 265 21.57 -3.21 11.34
C THR A 265 21.39 -3.81 9.95
N PRO A 266 20.34 -4.64 9.74
CA PRO A 266 20.03 -5.14 8.42
C PRO A 266 19.86 -4.01 7.39
N ILE A 267 20.53 -4.13 6.26
CA ILE A 267 20.47 -3.16 5.14
C ILE A 267 19.02 -2.87 4.70
N LYS A 268 18.11 -3.84 4.84
CA LYS A 268 16.67 -3.64 4.60
C LYS A 268 16.09 -2.56 5.51
N CYS A 269 16.34 -2.62 6.82
CA CYS A 269 15.87 -1.64 7.80
C CYS A 269 16.50 -0.28 7.51
N ALA A 270 17.83 -0.25 7.34
CA ALA A 270 18.54 1.00 7.08
C ALA A 270 18.02 1.73 5.84
N ARG A 271 17.86 1.02 4.71
CA ARG A 271 17.28 1.58 3.49
C ARG A 271 15.86 2.11 3.72
N CYS A 272 15.04 1.37 4.45
CA CYS A 272 13.66 1.78 4.74
C CYS A 272 13.59 3.08 5.55
N HIS A 273 14.44 3.23 6.55
CA HIS A 273 14.55 4.46 7.35
C HIS A 273 15.03 5.63 6.51
N LEU A 274 16.09 5.45 5.72
CA LEU A 274 16.59 6.51 4.84
C LEU A 274 15.54 6.96 3.83
N PHE A 275 14.74 6.06 3.25
CA PHE A 275 13.61 6.43 2.38
C PHE A 275 12.56 7.30 3.09
N LYS A 276 12.38 7.11 4.39
CA LYS A 276 11.39 7.85 5.19
C LYS A 276 11.93 9.20 5.64
N ILE A 277 13.14 9.24 6.19
CA ILE A 277 13.82 10.46 6.63
C ILE A 277 14.04 11.40 5.44
N LEU A 278 14.53 10.85 4.32
CA LEU A 278 14.86 11.63 3.11
C LEU A 278 13.69 11.76 2.13
N TYR A 279 12.46 11.49 2.57
CA TYR A 279 11.29 11.45 1.68
C TYR A 279 11.22 12.68 0.77
N LEU A 280 11.41 13.90 1.32
CA LEU A 280 11.38 15.15 0.55
C LEU A 280 12.62 15.35 -0.33
N CYS A 281 13.82 15.05 0.19
CA CYS A 281 15.08 15.19 -0.56
C CYS A 281 15.12 14.29 -1.80
N ILE A 282 14.62 13.07 -1.69
CA ILE A 282 14.54 12.09 -2.80
C ILE A 282 13.60 12.55 -3.93
N TYR A 283 12.67 13.47 -3.68
CA TYR A 283 11.85 14.07 -4.75
C TYR A 283 12.60 15.16 -5.53
N GLN A 284 13.61 15.78 -4.91
CA GLN A 284 14.35 16.90 -5.48
C GLN A 284 15.65 16.45 -6.15
N ASP A 285 16.21 15.32 -5.72
CA ASP A 285 17.47 14.80 -6.24
C ASP A 285 17.37 13.30 -6.56
N ASP A 286 17.45 12.97 -7.86
CA ASP A 286 17.38 11.59 -8.34
C ASP A 286 18.63 10.78 -7.98
N GLU A 287 19.78 11.42 -7.71
CA GLU A 287 21.01 10.74 -7.28
C GLU A 287 20.81 10.07 -5.91
N LEU A 288 20.16 10.78 -4.98
CA LEU A 288 19.78 10.22 -3.67
C LEU A 288 18.88 8.99 -3.83
N ARG A 289 17.92 9.04 -4.76
CA ARG A 289 17.04 7.90 -5.02
C ARG A 289 17.83 6.71 -5.57
N GLN A 290 18.76 6.96 -6.48
CA GLN A 290 19.56 5.93 -7.11
C GLN A 290 20.44 5.22 -6.08
N ILE A 291 21.16 5.98 -5.25
CA ILE A 291 22.02 5.42 -4.18
C ILE A 291 21.19 4.54 -3.23
N LEU A 292 20.01 5.00 -2.81
CA LEU A 292 19.14 4.21 -1.93
C LEU A 292 18.59 2.94 -2.58
N THR A 293 18.36 2.97 -3.90
CA THR A 293 17.79 1.83 -4.63
C THR A 293 18.86 0.78 -4.94
N GLU A 294 20.06 1.21 -5.33
CA GLU A 294 21.14 0.35 -5.84
C GLU A 294 22.15 -0.04 -4.75
N GLY A 295 22.30 0.78 -3.71
CA GLY A 295 23.25 0.56 -2.62
C GLY A 295 23.03 -0.80 -1.97
N SER A 296 24.13 -1.52 -1.74
CA SER A 296 24.15 -2.90 -1.24
C SER A 296 24.80 -3.04 0.13
N THR A 297 25.44 -1.99 0.64
CA THR A 297 26.09 -1.93 1.95
C THR A 297 25.75 -0.64 2.69
N LEU A 298 25.94 -0.59 4.03
CA LEU A 298 25.77 0.65 4.80
C LEU A 298 26.75 1.74 4.35
N LYS A 299 27.97 1.36 3.95
CA LYS A 299 28.99 2.28 3.43
C LYS A 299 28.53 3.04 2.19
N ASP A 300 27.75 2.40 1.32
CA ASP A 300 27.21 3.04 0.12
C ASP A 300 26.34 4.25 0.48
N PHE A 301 25.62 4.18 1.61
CA PHE A 301 24.72 5.24 2.07
C PHE A 301 25.43 6.44 2.69
N TYR A 302 26.70 6.34 3.12
CA TYR A 302 27.43 7.50 3.62
C TYR A 302 27.66 8.57 2.56
N SER A 303 27.70 8.19 1.27
CA SER A 303 27.78 9.14 0.15
C SER A 303 26.61 10.13 0.12
N ILE A 304 25.44 9.74 0.66
CA ILE A 304 24.25 10.60 0.77
C ILE A 304 24.55 11.83 1.63
N ILE A 305 25.34 11.71 2.69
CA ILE A 305 25.65 12.81 3.62
C ILE A 305 26.35 13.95 2.87
N GLU A 306 27.32 13.62 2.03
CA GLU A 306 28.08 14.61 1.25
C GLU A 306 27.22 15.29 0.18
N ILE A 307 26.26 14.57 -0.40
CA ILE A 307 25.29 15.17 -1.32
C ILE A 307 24.38 16.12 -0.54
N LEU A 308 23.85 15.70 0.61
CA LEU A 308 22.96 16.49 1.47
C LEU A 308 23.62 17.78 1.99
N LYS A 309 24.89 17.73 2.39
CA LYS A 309 25.66 18.91 2.81
C LYS A 309 25.79 19.99 1.73
N LYS A 310 25.69 19.61 0.44
CA LYS A 310 25.76 20.51 -0.71
C LYS A 310 24.40 21.06 -1.16
N PHE A 311 23.28 20.60 -0.60
CA PHE A 311 21.95 21.13 -0.94
C PHE A 311 21.78 22.65 -0.71
N PRO A 312 22.34 23.25 0.38
CA PRO A 312 22.27 24.69 0.57
C PRO A 312 22.85 25.47 -0.63
N ASP A 313 24.00 25.02 -1.15
CA ASP A 313 24.67 25.67 -2.28
C ASP A 313 23.93 25.44 -3.61
N LYS A 314 23.32 24.25 -3.80
CA LYS A 314 22.50 23.95 -4.98
C LYS A 314 21.28 24.88 -5.09
N VAL A 315 20.68 25.31 -3.97
CA VAL A 315 19.52 26.22 -3.99
C VAL A 315 19.91 27.69 -4.09
N ASN A 316 21.04 28.08 -3.50
CA ASN A 316 21.58 29.43 -3.69
C ASN A 316 21.96 29.67 -5.18
N HIS A 317 22.55 28.70 -5.86
CA HIS A 317 22.83 28.82 -7.30
C HIS A 317 21.57 28.80 -8.19
N ALA A 318 20.51 28.11 -7.78
CA ALA A 318 19.24 28.14 -8.52
C ALA A 318 18.54 29.51 -8.40
N THR A 319 18.66 30.17 -7.25
CA THR A 319 18.02 31.47 -6.98
C THR A 319 18.77 32.66 -7.60
N GLU A 320 20.08 32.57 -7.80
CA GLU A 320 20.85 33.59 -8.55
C GLU A 320 20.51 33.63 -10.06
N SER A 321 19.89 32.57 -10.60
CA SER A 321 19.56 32.47 -12.03
C SER A 321 18.17 32.98 -12.43
N VAL A 322 17.39 33.53 -11.48
CA VAL A 322 16.04 34.06 -11.75
C VAL A 322 15.94 35.51 -11.28
N SER A 323 16.06 36.44 -12.22
CA SER A 323 15.70 37.84 -12.02
C SER A 323 14.19 37.95 -11.73
N PHE A 324 13.85 38.38 -10.52
CA PHE A 324 12.48 38.63 -10.08
C PHE A 324 11.91 39.87 -10.78
N GLU A 325 11.21 39.68 -11.89
CA GLU A 325 10.18 40.60 -12.36
C GLU A 325 8.88 39.80 -12.55
N GLN A 326 8.07 39.78 -11.48
CA GLN A 326 6.62 39.54 -11.39
C GLN A 326 6.32 38.71 -10.13
N GLU A 327 5.68 39.36 -9.15
CA GLU A 327 5.04 38.66 -8.03
C GLU A 327 3.97 37.70 -8.59
N PRO A 328 4.04 36.39 -8.29
CA PRO A 328 2.98 35.47 -8.68
C PRO A 328 1.79 35.63 -7.73
N ASP A 329 0.64 35.90 -8.35
CA ASP A 329 -0.68 36.05 -7.74
C ASP A 329 -1.08 34.77 -6.96
N LEU A 330 -0.94 34.85 -5.63
CA LEU A 330 -1.09 33.73 -4.69
C LEU A 330 -2.51 33.14 -4.66
N GLU A 331 -3.54 33.88 -5.09
CA GLU A 331 -4.92 33.39 -5.13
C GLU A 331 -5.16 32.32 -6.21
N ASN A 332 -4.51 32.42 -7.37
CA ASN A 332 -4.66 31.45 -8.46
C ASN A 332 -3.91 30.12 -8.19
N PHE A 333 -2.87 30.15 -7.35
CA PHE A 333 -2.11 28.94 -7.00
C PHE A 333 -2.92 27.98 -6.12
N PHE A 334 -3.70 28.51 -5.18
CA PHE A 334 -4.55 27.70 -4.30
C PHE A 334 -5.84 27.18 -4.97
N GLU A 335 -6.37 27.88 -5.97
CA GLU A 335 -7.52 27.38 -6.76
C GLU A 335 -7.14 26.17 -7.63
N SER A 336 -5.95 26.16 -8.22
CA SER A 336 -5.47 25.01 -9.02
C SER A 336 -5.23 23.76 -8.17
N ALA A 337 -4.71 23.92 -6.94
CA ALA A 337 -4.48 22.83 -6.00
C ALA A 337 -5.78 22.25 -5.42
N ASN A 338 -6.82 23.07 -5.22
CA ASN A 338 -8.12 22.60 -4.76
C ASN A 338 -8.92 21.87 -5.85
N HIS A 339 -8.75 22.23 -7.12
CA HIS A 339 -9.40 21.54 -8.23
C HIS A 339 -8.80 20.13 -8.48
N ASP A 340 -7.50 19.96 -8.25
CA ASP A 340 -6.83 18.64 -8.26
C ASP A 340 -7.18 17.79 -7.02
N PHE A 341 -7.51 18.42 -5.88
CA PHE A 341 -7.97 17.73 -4.68
C PHE A 341 -9.39 17.14 -4.85
N GLN A 342 -10.29 17.86 -5.54
CA GLN A 342 -11.66 17.36 -5.81
C GLN A 342 -11.70 16.26 -6.88
N GLU A 343 -10.81 16.25 -7.88
CA GLU A 343 -10.70 15.14 -8.84
C GLU A 343 -10.04 13.88 -8.26
N SER A 344 -9.16 14.03 -7.25
CA SER A 344 -8.57 12.88 -6.55
C SER A 344 -9.54 12.27 -5.52
N ALA A 345 -10.37 13.09 -4.86
CA ALA A 345 -11.43 12.65 -3.96
C ALA A 345 -12.60 11.94 -4.68
N ALA A 346 -12.95 12.37 -5.89
CA ALA A 346 -13.99 11.71 -6.70
C ALA A 346 -13.57 10.31 -7.22
N ARG A 347 -12.26 10.04 -7.33
CA ARG A 347 -11.74 8.69 -7.66
C ARG A 347 -11.74 7.74 -6.47
N ASN A 348 -11.57 8.24 -5.25
CA ASN A 348 -11.50 7.41 -4.04
C ASN A 348 -12.86 7.03 -3.43
N VAL A 349 -13.98 7.58 -3.94
CA VAL A 349 -15.34 7.29 -3.44
C VAL A 349 -16.04 6.15 -4.20
N LEU A 350 -15.51 5.70 -5.35
CA LEU A 350 -16.14 4.61 -6.13
C LEU A 350 -15.62 3.19 -5.83
N GLU A 351 -14.53 3.02 -5.08
CA GLU A 351 -13.90 1.71 -4.82
C GLU A 351 -14.35 1.00 -3.53
N SER A 352 -15.38 1.49 -2.82
CA SER A 352 -15.86 0.87 -1.57
C SER A 352 -17.28 0.30 -1.58
N LYS A 353 -17.93 0.18 -2.75
CA LYS A 353 -19.27 -0.42 -2.85
C LYS A 353 -19.33 -1.56 -3.87
N THR A 354 -18.93 -2.76 -3.43
CA THR A 354 -19.52 -4.10 -3.65
C THR A 354 -18.40 -5.11 -3.35
N SER A 355 -18.49 -5.99 -2.37
CA SER A 355 -19.56 -6.99 -2.27
C SER A 355 -19.75 -7.46 -0.83
N CYS A 356 -20.97 -7.40 -0.32
CA CYS A 356 -21.52 -8.45 0.53
C CYS A 356 -23.03 -8.42 0.29
N ILE A 357 -23.56 -9.55 -0.18
CA ILE A 357 -24.96 -10.03 -0.33
C ILE A 357 -24.92 -10.88 -1.61
N ALA A 358 -25.24 -12.18 -1.64
CA ALA A 358 -26.17 -12.92 -0.80
C ALA A 358 -25.75 -14.39 -0.68
N ASN A 359 -26.10 -15.03 0.42
CA ASN A 359 -27.23 -15.96 0.42
C ASN A 359 -27.68 -16.22 1.87
N ASN A 360 -28.94 -15.88 2.18
CA ASN A 360 -29.85 -16.80 2.84
C ASN A 360 -31.29 -16.29 2.76
N ASN A 361 -32.18 -17.26 2.52
CA ASN A 361 -33.62 -17.14 2.35
C ASN A 361 -34.37 -16.91 3.68
N GLU A 362 -35.49 -16.21 3.53
CA GLU A 362 -36.80 -16.34 4.19
C GLU A 362 -36.89 -16.62 5.71
N GLN A 363 -37.51 -15.69 6.45
CA GLN A 363 -38.86 -15.87 7.03
C GLN A 363 -39.40 -14.58 7.69
N LYS A 364 -40.73 -14.43 7.60
CA LYS A 364 -41.61 -13.33 8.05
C LYS A 364 -41.56 -13.08 9.57
N PHE A 365 -41.84 -11.86 10.02
CA PHE A 365 -42.97 -11.54 10.94
C PHE A 365 -43.10 -10.01 11.19
N SER A 366 -44.27 -9.65 11.71
CA SER A 366 -45.11 -8.46 11.54
C SER A 366 -44.84 -7.22 12.42
N ASP A 367 -45.36 -6.09 11.93
CA ASP A 367 -46.05 -4.98 12.60
C ASP A 367 -46.16 -4.99 14.14
N GLN A 368 -45.94 -3.82 14.76
CA GLN A 368 -47.01 -3.00 15.38
C GLN A 368 -46.48 -1.82 16.22
N THR A 369 -46.64 -0.62 15.64
CA THR A 369 -47.40 0.54 16.19
C THR A 369 -47.05 1.38 17.45
N PHE A 370 -47.49 2.65 17.30
CA PHE A 370 -48.12 3.60 18.26
C PHE A 370 -47.17 4.32 19.24
N LYS A 371 -47.28 5.62 19.55
CA LYS A 371 -47.98 6.82 19.05
C LYS A 371 -47.61 7.98 20.01
N ARG A 372 -48.02 9.20 19.63
CA ARG A 372 -48.33 10.38 20.46
C ARG A 372 -47.12 11.23 20.89
N ASN A 373 -46.96 12.44 20.34
CA ASN A 373 -47.71 13.71 20.58
C ASN A 373 -46.88 14.55 21.57
N SER A 374 -46.83 15.87 21.58
CA SER A 374 -47.31 17.00 20.77
C SER A 374 -47.03 18.22 21.67
N ALA A 375 -46.78 19.38 21.07
CA ALA A 375 -46.70 20.74 21.66
C ALA A 375 -45.29 21.31 21.51
N LEU A 376 -45.06 22.57 21.15
CA LEU A 376 -45.86 23.62 20.52
C LEU A 376 -44.81 24.68 20.14
N SER A 377 -45.06 25.40 19.05
CA SER A 377 -44.32 26.58 18.61
C SER A 377 -44.26 27.65 19.71
N ASP A 378 -43.30 28.57 19.62
CA ASP A 378 -43.62 29.97 19.31
C ASP A 378 -42.38 30.83 19.03
N ALA A 379 -42.58 31.72 18.06
CA ALA A 379 -41.93 33.01 17.84
C ALA A 379 -40.43 33.06 17.48
N ASN A 380 -40.19 33.30 16.19
CA ASN A 380 -38.96 33.88 15.66
C ASN A 380 -39.37 35.21 14.99
N GLU A 381 -39.06 36.35 15.60
CA GLU A 381 -39.02 37.66 14.93
C GLU A 381 -38.34 38.69 15.86
N ASN A 382 -37.57 39.60 15.24
CA ASN A 382 -36.73 40.67 15.82
C ASN A 382 -35.32 40.17 16.25
N PHE A 383 -34.19 40.60 15.69
CA PHE A 383 -33.72 41.95 15.43
C PHE A 383 -32.53 41.89 14.44
N ILE A 384 -32.64 42.49 13.26
CA ILE A 384 -31.50 43.03 12.49
C ILE A 384 -31.71 44.53 12.46
N SER A 385 -31.27 45.21 13.51
CA SER A 385 -31.02 46.65 13.53
C SER A 385 -30.31 46.98 14.84
N GLU A 386 -28.98 46.90 14.86
CA GLU A 386 -28.07 47.59 15.80
C GLU A 386 -26.71 46.89 15.77
N MET A 387 -25.79 47.37 14.91
CA MET A 387 -24.36 47.49 15.25
C MET A 387 -23.52 48.16 14.13
N ASN A 388 -24.11 49.06 13.35
CA ASN A 388 -23.36 50.06 12.59
C ASN A 388 -23.30 51.36 13.42
N THR A 389 -22.48 51.40 14.46
CA THR A 389 -21.95 52.64 15.03
C THR A 389 -20.77 52.33 15.94
N ARG A 390 -19.69 53.13 15.79
CA ARG A 390 -18.50 53.28 16.65
C ARG A 390 -17.22 52.60 16.16
N ASN A 391 -16.67 53.17 15.09
CA ASN A 391 -15.24 53.43 14.98
C ASN A 391 -15.06 54.95 15.01
N GLU A 392 -14.36 55.48 16.01
CA GLU A 392 -13.51 56.68 15.96
C GLU A 392 -13.02 57.02 17.38
N ASN A 393 -11.72 56.84 17.62
CA ASN A 393 -10.84 57.82 18.29
C ASN A 393 -9.42 57.23 18.49
N ASN A 394 -8.44 57.89 17.85
CA ASN A 394 -7.05 58.18 18.24
C ASN A 394 -6.15 57.03 18.75
N SER A 395 -4.99 56.68 18.20
CA SER A 395 -3.82 57.35 17.58
C SER A 395 -2.58 56.98 18.41
N GLU A 396 -1.46 56.72 17.74
CA GLU A 396 -0.11 56.43 18.25
C GLU A 396 0.23 54.95 18.54
N ALA A 397 0.77 54.28 17.52
CA ALA A 397 1.83 53.29 17.70
C ALA A 397 2.71 53.26 16.44
N THR A 398 4.00 53.49 16.67
CA THR A 398 5.13 53.44 15.76
C THR A 398 5.08 52.27 14.76
N THR A 399 5.34 52.56 13.49
CA THR A 399 5.66 51.56 12.46
C THR A 399 6.82 50.66 12.93
N PRO A 400 6.65 49.33 13.05
CA PRO A 400 7.78 48.44 13.14
C PRO A 400 8.44 48.40 11.76
N VAL A 401 9.73 48.71 11.73
CA VAL A 401 10.63 48.35 10.65
C VAL A 401 10.40 46.87 10.36
N LEU A 402 9.95 46.55 9.14
CA LEU A 402 9.92 45.18 8.64
C LEU A 402 11.36 44.69 8.61
N ASP A 403 11.71 43.89 9.61
CA ASP A 403 12.96 43.14 9.67
C ASP A 403 13.03 42.21 8.45
N ASP A 404 14.19 42.21 7.80
CA ASP A 404 14.50 41.54 6.52
C ASP A 404 14.54 40.00 6.63
N THR A 405 13.89 39.43 7.64
CA THR A 405 13.92 38.00 8.00
C THR A 405 13.09 37.10 7.09
N PHE A 406 12.32 37.66 6.15
CA PHE A 406 11.52 36.87 5.19
C PHE A 406 12.23 36.54 3.87
N LYS A 407 13.49 36.95 3.67
CA LYS A 407 14.28 36.64 2.46
C LYS A 407 15.04 35.31 2.49
N TYR A 408 14.94 34.55 3.59
CA TYR A 408 15.59 33.26 3.74
C TYR A 408 14.56 32.21 4.20
N LEU A 409 13.86 31.58 3.26
CA LEU A 409 13.25 30.27 3.49
C LEU A 409 14.11 29.21 2.81
N PRO A 410 15.22 28.77 3.44
CA PRO A 410 16.00 27.65 2.94
C PRO A 410 15.20 26.34 3.17
N ILE A 411 15.64 25.25 2.55
CA ILE A 411 15.11 23.85 2.53
C ILE A 411 14.83 23.20 3.91
N TRP A 412 14.78 23.97 5.00
CA TRP A 412 14.81 23.51 6.38
C TRP A 412 13.45 23.16 6.97
N ILE A 413 12.38 23.08 6.19
CA ILE A 413 11.10 22.55 6.68
C ILE A 413 11.00 21.06 6.28
N CYS A 414 11.95 20.23 6.73
CA CYS A 414 12.01 18.81 6.37
C CYS A 414 11.38 17.87 7.42
N HIS A 415 10.62 18.38 8.39
CA HIS A 415 10.08 17.52 9.45
C HIS A 415 8.59 17.71 9.76
N SER A 416 7.91 18.62 9.06
CA SER A 416 6.47 18.82 9.24
C SER A 416 5.77 18.58 7.90
N ARG A 417 4.94 17.54 7.80
CA ARG A 417 3.89 17.53 6.77
C ARG A 417 3.10 18.84 6.90
N PRO A 418 2.75 19.52 5.80
CA PRO A 418 1.85 20.67 5.89
C PRO A 418 0.57 20.26 6.61
N ARG A 419 0.16 21.08 7.60
CA ARG A 419 -1.09 20.94 8.33
C ARG A 419 -2.22 20.78 7.31
N ILE A 420 -3.08 19.77 7.48
CA ILE A 420 -4.47 19.94 7.05
C ILE A 420 -4.99 21.02 8.00
N ALA A 421 -5.10 22.26 7.53
CA ALA A 421 -5.64 23.35 8.30
C ALA A 421 -7.04 22.96 8.81
N ILE A 422 -7.14 22.75 10.12
CA ILE A 422 -8.42 22.75 10.82
C ILE A 422 -8.82 24.22 10.84
N ASN A 423 -9.73 24.63 9.96
CA ASN A 423 -10.31 25.96 10.03
C ASN A 423 -11.04 26.09 11.37
N GLU A 424 -10.44 26.81 12.32
CA GLU A 424 -11.02 27.12 13.64
C GLU A 424 -12.20 28.11 13.59
N LYS A 425 -12.77 28.40 12.41
CA LYS A 425 -14.00 29.20 12.26
C LYS A 425 -15.30 28.38 12.20
N SER A 426 -15.27 27.06 12.42
CA SER A 426 -16.50 26.23 12.47
C SER A 426 -16.80 25.65 13.86
N ARG A 427 -16.50 26.38 14.94
CA ARG A 427 -17.25 26.23 16.20
C ARG A 427 -18.54 27.04 16.09
N GLY A 428 -19.56 26.44 15.49
CA GLY A 428 -20.89 27.05 15.37
C GLY A 428 -21.95 26.01 15.02
N CYS A 429 -22.77 25.68 16.01
CA CYS A 429 -24.10 25.05 15.90
C CYS A 429 -24.19 23.60 15.38
N PHE A 430 -23.99 22.66 16.30
CA PHE A 430 -24.68 21.37 16.28
C PHE A 430 -26.17 21.61 16.62
N SER A 431 -27.03 21.77 15.61
CA SER A 431 -28.51 21.69 15.69
C SER A 431 -29.10 22.17 14.36
N LYS A 432 -30.14 21.47 13.86
CA LYS A 432 -30.93 21.74 12.64
C LYS A 432 -30.46 21.03 11.36
N TYR A 433 -30.72 19.72 11.31
CA TYR A 433 -31.08 19.04 10.06
C TYR A 433 -32.21 18.03 10.35
N PHE A 434 -33.37 18.56 10.72
CA PHE A 434 -34.67 17.92 10.52
C PHE A 434 -35.70 19.02 10.21
N ASP A 435 -36.61 18.68 9.29
CA ASP A 435 -37.75 19.44 8.75
C ASP A 435 -37.52 20.52 7.69
N SER A 436 -37.98 20.20 6.48
CA SER A 436 -38.86 21.11 5.73
C SER A 436 -39.96 20.29 5.05
N THR A 437 -41.18 20.58 5.49
CA THR A 437 -42.46 20.16 4.93
C THR A 437 -42.73 20.85 3.59
N SER A 438 -43.47 20.13 2.75
CA SER A 438 -44.06 20.57 1.50
C SER A 438 -45.32 21.40 1.74
N GLU A 439 -45.46 22.53 1.04
CA GLU A 439 -46.77 23.16 0.80
C GLU A 439 -47.48 22.54 -0.41
N LYS A 440 -48.80 22.41 -0.25
CA LYS A 440 -49.76 21.77 -1.15
C LYS A 440 -50.21 22.76 -2.24
N ASN A 441 -50.60 22.21 -3.39
CA ASN A 441 -51.66 22.79 -4.22
C ASN A 441 -52.67 21.67 -4.51
N GLU A 442 -53.93 21.93 -4.16
CA GLU A 442 -55.11 21.12 -4.48
C GLU A 442 -55.56 21.39 -5.92
N ALA A 443 -55.89 20.32 -6.66
CA ALA A 443 -56.91 20.31 -7.73
C ALA A 443 -57.12 18.87 -8.26
N ASN A 444 -58.32 18.37 -7.97
CA ASN A 444 -59.23 17.48 -8.72
C ASN A 444 -58.77 16.16 -9.39
N GLU A 445 -59.74 15.24 -9.34
CA GLU A 445 -59.69 13.80 -9.48
C GLU A 445 -59.54 13.25 -10.91
N ASN A 446 -59.15 11.97 -10.95
CA ASN A 446 -59.31 10.97 -12.01
C ASN A 446 -58.47 11.10 -13.30
N GLU A 447 -57.28 10.48 -13.29
CA GLU A 447 -56.90 9.45 -14.28
C GLU A 447 -55.54 8.82 -13.92
N SER A 448 -55.44 7.51 -14.14
CA SER A 448 -54.24 6.68 -13.92
C SER A 448 -53.04 7.17 -14.73
N TYR A 449 -52.08 7.89 -14.11
CA TYR A 449 -50.71 8.04 -14.66
C TYR A 449 -49.68 8.47 -13.59
N MET A 450 -48.44 7.98 -13.73
CA MET A 450 -47.31 8.14 -12.80
C MET A 450 -47.02 9.60 -12.36
N SER A 451 -46.73 9.79 -11.05
CA SER A 451 -46.45 11.08 -10.39
C SER A 451 -45.51 12.03 -11.16
N LYS A 452 -45.89 13.32 -11.23
CA LYS A 452 -45.14 14.43 -11.87
C LYS A 452 -43.66 14.51 -11.41
N LYS A 453 -43.35 14.09 -10.18
CA LYS A 453 -41.97 14.04 -9.64
C LYS A 453 -41.14 12.93 -10.29
N LYS A 454 -41.75 11.79 -10.60
CA LYS A 454 -41.12 10.65 -11.28
C LYS A 454 -40.88 10.95 -12.76
N GLN A 455 -41.81 11.64 -13.41
CA GLN A 455 -41.64 12.13 -14.79
C GLN A 455 -40.54 13.19 -14.92
N ARG A 456 -40.40 14.11 -13.95
CA ARG A 456 -39.31 15.09 -13.94
C ARG A 456 -37.93 14.42 -13.76
N LYS A 457 -37.82 13.42 -12.88
CA LYS A 457 -36.59 12.62 -12.75
C LYS A 457 -36.27 11.83 -14.02
N ALA A 458 -37.26 11.24 -14.68
CA ALA A 458 -37.05 10.51 -15.93
C ALA A 458 -36.58 11.44 -17.06
N ARG A 459 -37.23 12.61 -17.25
CA ARG A 459 -36.83 13.61 -18.26
C ARG A 459 -35.46 14.21 -17.98
N HIS A 460 -35.09 14.42 -16.72
CA HIS A 460 -33.75 14.85 -16.35
C HIS A 460 -32.71 13.77 -16.66
N HIS A 461 -33.00 12.50 -16.34
CA HIS A 461 -32.13 11.37 -16.67
C HIS A 461 -31.93 11.22 -18.18
N GLU A 462 -32.99 11.33 -18.99
CA GLU A 462 -32.89 11.30 -20.46
C GLU A 462 -32.04 12.46 -21.02
N ARG A 463 -32.21 13.68 -20.49
CA ARG A 463 -31.38 14.84 -20.88
C ARG A 463 -29.90 14.65 -20.53
N VAL A 464 -29.61 14.08 -19.35
CA VAL A 464 -28.24 13.75 -18.94
C VAL A 464 -27.65 12.66 -19.82
N VAL A 465 -28.41 11.61 -20.15
CA VAL A 465 -27.96 10.53 -21.04
C VAL A 465 -27.74 11.02 -22.46
N ALA A 466 -28.62 11.89 -22.98
CA ALA A 466 -28.46 12.52 -24.29
C ALA A 466 -27.21 13.42 -24.34
N ALA A 467 -27.01 14.27 -23.33
CA ALA A 467 -25.82 15.12 -23.22
C ALA A 467 -24.52 14.30 -23.14
N ILE A 468 -24.53 13.15 -22.46
CA ILE A 468 -23.39 12.23 -22.42
C ILE A 468 -23.15 11.60 -23.80
N LYS A 469 -24.21 11.20 -24.53
CA LYS A 469 -24.10 10.66 -25.89
C LYS A 469 -23.56 11.70 -26.87
N ASP A 470 -24.00 12.95 -26.78
CA ASP A 470 -23.54 14.04 -27.65
C ASP A 470 -22.09 14.41 -27.34
N LYS A 471 -21.70 14.46 -26.06
CA LYS A 471 -20.30 14.67 -25.65
C LYS A 471 -19.38 13.55 -26.15
N ARG A 472 -19.87 12.30 -26.19
CA ARG A 472 -19.16 11.14 -26.78
C ARG A 472 -19.05 11.23 -28.30
N LYS A 473 -20.12 11.63 -29.01
CA LYS A 473 -20.09 11.86 -30.46
C LYS A 473 -19.11 12.97 -30.84
N LEU A 474 -19.14 14.11 -30.13
CA LEU A 474 -18.22 15.24 -30.37
C LEU A 474 -16.76 14.84 -30.13
N LYS A 475 -16.48 14.06 -29.08
CA LYS A 475 -15.13 13.53 -28.80
C LYS A 475 -14.65 12.53 -29.87
N LYS A 476 -15.57 11.77 -30.48
CA LYS A 476 -15.27 10.85 -31.60
C LYS A 476 -14.99 11.59 -32.90
N MET A 477 -15.72 12.67 -33.19
CA MET A 477 -15.50 13.56 -34.34
C MET A 477 -14.12 14.24 -34.24
N ARG A 478 -13.80 14.88 -33.10
CA ARG A 478 -12.50 15.52 -32.85
C ARG A 478 -11.30 14.55 -32.94
N ARG A 479 -11.49 13.28 -32.58
CA ARG A 479 -10.48 12.22 -32.75
C ARG A 479 -10.25 11.87 -34.22
N LYS A 480 -11.32 11.78 -35.03
CA LYS A 480 -11.20 11.51 -36.46
C LYS A 480 -10.49 12.65 -37.20
N GLU A 481 -10.79 13.89 -36.85
CA GLU A 481 -10.12 15.08 -37.41
C GLU A 481 -8.63 15.10 -37.06
N LYS A 482 -8.26 14.90 -35.79
CA LYS A 482 -6.84 14.83 -35.38
C LYS A 482 -6.06 13.71 -36.07
N ILE A 483 -6.67 12.53 -36.25
CA ILE A 483 -6.02 11.41 -36.95
C ILE A 483 -5.85 11.73 -38.44
N ALA A 484 -6.84 12.38 -39.07
CA ALA A 484 -6.75 12.80 -40.47
C ALA A 484 -5.70 13.91 -40.68
N GLU A 485 -5.53 14.79 -39.70
CA GLU A 485 -4.53 15.86 -39.68
C GLU A 485 -3.12 15.32 -39.46
N MET A 486 -2.93 14.37 -38.53
CA MET A 486 -1.66 13.68 -38.31
C MET A 486 -1.24 12.82 -39.51
N LYS A 487 -2.19 12.20 -40.22
CA LYS A 487 -1.89 11.44 -41.45
C LYS A 487 -1.41 12.32 -42.62
N LYS A 488 -1.67 13.63 -42.59
CA LYS A 488 -1.16 14.58 -43.58
C LYS A 488 0.30 15.01 -43.30
N LEU A 489 0.82 14.69 -42.12
CA LEU A 489 2.16 15.07 -41.68
C LEU A 489 3.00 13.82 -41.44
N GLN A 490 3.50 13.19 -42.52
CA GLN A 490 4.82 12.51 -42.59
C GLN A 490 5.03 11.87 -43.98
N PRO A 491 6.27 11.81 -44.51
CA PRO A 491 7.38 11.11 -43.82
C PRO A 491 8.77 11.76 -43.96
N VAL A 492 9.54 11.79 -42.86
CA VAL A 492 11.01 11.72 -42.92
C VAL A 492 11.53 10.88 -41.75
N SER A 493 12.42 9.96 -42.10
CA SER A 493 13.21 9.08 -41.24
C SER A 493 14.00 9.84 -40.18
N VAL A 494 13.88 9.43 -38.91
CA VAL A 494 14.88 9.72 -37.88
C VAL A 494 15.20 8.41 -37.17
N LYS A 495 16.17 7.67 -37.75
CA LYS A 495 17.15 6.97 -36.93
C LYS A 495 18.21 8.01 -36.58
N GLU A 496 18.73 7.92 -35.36
CA GLU A 496 19.76 8.76 -34.74
C GLU A 496 19.22 9.86 -33.82
N ASP A 497 19.74 9.83 -32.59
CA ASP A 497 19.75 10.88 -31.56
C ASP A 497 18.65 10.95 -30.47
N LEU A 498 18.48 9.86 -29.71
CA LEU A 498 17.69 9.85 -28.45
C LEU A 498 18.49 9.40 -27.21
N GLY A 499 19.82 9.53 -27.24
CA GLY A 499 20.69 9.23 -26.10
C GLY A 499 20.57 10.23 -24.94
N ASP A 500 20.36 11.52 -25.23
CA ASP A 500 20.61 12.59 -24.25
C ASP A 500 19.37 13.39 -23.77
N LYS A 501 18.14 12.97 -24.11
CA LYS A 501 16.89 13.65 -23.70
C LYS A 501 15.99 12.84 -22.76
N LYS A 502 16.57 11.98 -21.91
CA LYS A 502 15.85 11.24 -20.87
C LYS A 502 15.88 11.90 -19.47
N LYS A 503 16.35 13.16 -19.38
CA LYS A 503 16.37 13.94 -18.15
C LYS A 503 15.14 14.86 -18.09
N ASN A 504 14.42 14.79 -16.97
CA ASN A 504 13.33 15.69 -16.53
C ASN A 504 11.92 15.52 -17.16
N LEU A 505 11.37 14.29 -17.19
CA LEU A 505 9.93 14.09 -17.43
C LEU A 505 9.20 13.83 -16.11
N THR A 506 8.17 14.62 -15.81
CA THR A 506 7.30 14.46 -14.64
C THR A 506 6.59 13.10 -14.65
N LYS A 507 6.14 12.61 -13.48
CA LYS A 507 5.36 11.35 -13.39
C LYS A 507 4.10 11.36 -14.28
N LYS A 508 3.52 12.54 -14.53
CA LYS A 508 2.35 12.71 -15.41
C LYS A 508 2.74 12.51 -16.87
N GLU A 509 3.86 13.08 -17.30
CA GLU A 509 4.40 12.94 -18.65
C GLU A 509 4.89 11.52 -18.91
N GLN A 510 5.60 10.89 -17.96
CA GLN A 510 5.99 9.48 -18.08
C GLN A 510 4.76 8.57 -18.23
N LYS A 511 3.70 8.79 -17.45
CA LYS A 511 2.44 8.05 -17.60
C LYS A 511 1.78 8.30 -18.95
N MET A 512 1.87 9.53 -19.48
CA MET A 512 1.34 9.88 -20.79
C MET A 512 2.13 9.20 -21.92
N LEU A 513 3.47 9.20 -21.86
CA LEU A 513 4.35 8.53 -22.82
C LEU A 513 4.15 7.01 -22.82
N ILE A 514 4.04 6.40 -21.63
CA ILE A 514 3.73 4.97 -21.51
C ILE A 514 2.37 4.65 -22.14
N LYS A 515 1.36 5.48 -21.84
CA LYS A 515 0.02 5.31 -22.40
C LYS A 515 0.02 5.49 -23.92
N GLU A 516 0.72 6.49 -24.43
CA GLU A 516 0.86 6.74 -25.86
C GLU A 516 1.54 5.58 -26.57
N ARG A 517 2.64 5.06 -26.01
CA ARG A 517 3.36 3.90 -26.55
C ARG A 517 2.48 2.64 -26.61
N LEU A 518 1.73 2.35 -25.55
CA LEU A 518 0.79 1.22 -25.53
C LEU A 518 -0.34 1.39 -26.54
N LEU A 519 -0.87 2.61 -26.71
CA LEU A 519 -1.90 2.90 -27.70
C LEU A 519 -1.36 2.85 -29.14
N MET A 520 -0.11 3.28 -29.38
CA MET A 520 0.54 3.17 -30.68
C MET A 520 0.80 1.71 -31.07
N ALA A 521 1.10 0.85 -30.09
CA ALA A 521 1.25 -0.58 -30.36
C ALA A 521 -0.06 -1.23 -30.85
N GLN A 522 -1.23 -0.70 -30.45
CA GLN A 522 -2.52 -1.22 -30.93
C GLN A 522 -2.66 -1.07 -32.45
N GLY A 523 -2.71 -2.20 -33.15
CA GLY A 523 -2.88 -2.28 -34.60
C GLY A 523 -1.59 -2.19 -35.43
N ILE A 524 -0.43 -1.90 -34.82
CA ILE A 524 0.86 -1.82 -35.52
C ILE A 524 1.80 -2.94 -35.07
N ALA A 525 1.88 -3.21 -33.76
CA ALA A 525 2.74 -4.25 -33.21
C ALA A 525 2.11 -5.64 -33.42
N PRO A 526 2.92 -6.73 -33.35
CA PRO A 526 2.37 -8.09 -33.34
C PRO A 526 1.30 -8.24 -32.26
N LYS A 527 0.24 -8.97 -32.60
CA LYS A 527 -0.88 -9.22 -31.68
C LYS A 527 -0.56 -10.46 -30.87
N ILE A 528 -0.61 -10.35 -29.54
CA ILE A 528 -0.50 -11.49 -28.63
C ILE A 528 -1.80 -11.62 -27.86
N CYS A 529 -2.45 -12.77 -27.99
CA CYS A 529 -3.71 -13.07 -27.33
C CYS A 529 -3.49 -14.08 -26.22
N ILE A 530 -4.02 -13.80 -25.03
CA ILE A 530 -4.13 -14.81 -23.97
C ILE A 530 -5.54 -15.41 -24.07
N ASN A 531 -5.63 -16.68 -24.43
CA ASN A 531 -6.90 -17.41 -24.50
C ASN A 531 -7.29 -17.89 -23.10
N LEU A 532 -8.27 -17.23 -22.48
CA LEU A 532 -8.71 -17.52 -21.11
C LEU A 532 -9.88 -18.51 -21.04
N GLY A 533 -10.21 -19.16 -22.16
CA GLY A 533 -11.29 -20.15 -22.26
C GLY A 533 -11.08 -21.45 -21.49
N PHE A 534 -9.92 -21.65 -20.85
CA PHE A 534 -9.62 -22.81 -20.01
C PHE A 534 -9.94 -22.59 -18.53
N ALA A 535 -10.59 -21.47 -18.16
CA ALA A 535 -10.89 -21.12 -16.78
C ALA A 535 -11.64 -22.24 -16.01
N SER A 536 -12.59 -22.92 -16.67
CA SER A 536 -13.35 -24.03 -16.08
C SER A 536 -12.52 -25.30 -15.82
N ALA A 537 -11.33 -25.40 -16.41
CA ALA A 537 -10.44 -26.54 -16.25
C ALA A 537 -9.47 -26.41 -15.06
N MET A 538 -9.50 -25.28 -14.34
CA MET A 538 -8.57 -24.91 -13.28
C MET A 538 -9.25 -24.80 -11.91
N GLU A 539 -8.52 -25.18 -10.87
CA GLU A 539 -8.93 -24.99 -9.48
C GLU A 539 -8.87 -23.50 -9.07
N PRO A 540 -9.61 -23.04 -8.03
CA PRO A 540 -9.58 -21.64 -7.59
C PRO A 540 -8.18 -21.10 -7.24
N LYS A 541 -7.29 -21.98 -6.74
CA LYS A 541 -5.87 -21.64 -6.48
C LYS A 541 -5.09 -21.37 -7.76
N GLU A 542 -5.36 -22.13 -8.81
CA GLU A 542 -4.74 -21.99 -10.14
C GLU A 542 -5.26 -20.73 -10.84
N LEU A 543 -6.56 -20.43 -10.75
CA LEU A 543 -7.13 -19.16 -11.23
C LEU A 543 -6.48 -17.94 -10.56
N THR A 544 -6.25 -18.03 -9.24
CA THR A 544 -5.49 -17.02 -8.49
C THR A 544 -4.06 -16.82 -9.01
N ARG A 545 -3.37 -17.91 -9.34
CA ARG A 545 -2.02 -17.87 -9.91
C ARG A 545 -2.03 -17.28 -11.32
N LEU A 546 -3.00 -17.67 -12.16
CA LEU A 546 -3.18 -17.12 -13.50
C LEU A 546 -3.41 -15.61 -13.45
N SER A 547 -4.28 -15.12 -12.56
CA SER A 547 -4.48 -13.68 -12.35
C SER A 547 -3.18 -12.95 -12.01
N SER A 548 -2.30 -13.56 -11.21
CA SER A 548 -0.98 -13.00 -10.89
C SER A 548 -0.04 -12.99 -12.10
N GLN A 549 -0.12 -13.99 -12.98
CA GLN A 549 0.63 -14.04 -14.23
C GLN A 549 0.14 -12.97 -15.23
N LEU A 550 -1.18 -12.76 -15.34
CA LEU A 550 -1.78 -11.69 -16.15
C LEU A 550 -1.33 -10.29 -15.71
N ARG A 551 -1.27 -10.05 -14.39
CA ARG A 551 -0.70 -8.80 -13.84
C ARG A 551 0.75 -8.62 -14.23
N ARG A 552 1.57 -9.66 -14.10
CA ARG A 552 3.00 -9.61 -14.40
C ARG A 552 3.24 -9.30 -15.88
N LEU A 553 2.58 -10.01 -16.79
CA LEU A 553 2.79 -9.82 -18.23
C LEU A 553 2.31 -8.45 -18.71
N TYR A 554 1.21 -7.91 -18.16
CA TYR A 554 0.80 -6.53 -18.44
C TYR A 554 1.85 -5.53 -17.92
N GLY A 555 2.37 -5.78 -16.72
CA GLY A 555 3.48 -5.04 -16.14
C GLY A 555 4.70 -5.00 -17.05
N THR A 556 5.15 -6.16 -17.56
CA THR A 556 6.28 -6.23 -18.50
C THR A 556 5.98 -5.45 -19.79
N ASN A 557 4.80 -5.67 -20.40
CA ASN A 557 4.41 -4.98 -21.63
C ASN A 557 4.40 -3.45 -21.45
N ARG A 558 3.85 -2.97 -20.33
CA ARG A 558 3.76 -1.54 -19.98
C ARG A 558 5.12 -0.85 -19.87
N HIS A 559 6.15 -1.56 -19.41
CA HIS A 559 7.48 -1.00 -19.25
C HIS A 559 8.40 -1.22 -20.46
N SER A 560 7.99 -2.05 -21.43
CA SER A 560 8.75 -2.28 -22.65
C SER A 560 8.83 -1.02 -23.52
N MET A 561 10.00 -0.81 -24.15
CA MET A 561 10.20 0.22 -25.18
C MET A 561 9.50 -0.12 -26.49
N THR A 562 9.22 -1.40 -26.72
CA THR A 562 8.56 -1.96 -27.91
C THR A 562 7.40 -2.87 -27.50
N PRO A 563 6.32 -2.30 -26.91
CA PRO A 563 5.19 -3.11 -26.45
C PRO A 563 4.48 -3.79 -27.62
N VAL A 564 3.83 -4.92 -27.31
CA VAL A 564 2.96 -5.65 -28.22
C VAL A 564 1.50 -5.25 -28.06
N HIS A 565 0.69 -5.55 -29.07
CA HIS A 565 -0.76 -5.42 -28.98
C HIS A 565 -1.34 -6.61 -28.20
N LEU A 566 -1.67 -6.39 -26.93
CA LEU A 566 -2.14 -7.44 -26.03
C LEU A 566 -3.66 -7.58 -26.03
N TYR A 567 -4.14 -8.83 -26.15
CA TYR A 567 -5.55 -9.21 -26.04
C TYR A 567 -5.76 -10.23 -24.92
N PHE A 568 -6.89 -10.10 -24.21
CA PHE A 568 -7.46 -11.16 -23.37
C PHE A 568 -8.77 -11.62 -24.02
N CYS A 569 -8.76 -12.84 -24.58
CA CYS A 569 -9.90 -13.45 -25.27
C CYS A 569 -10.58 -14.47 -24.37
N ASN A 570 -11.84 -14.82 -24.66
CA ASN A 570 -12.67 -15.63 -23.77
C ASN A 570 -12.67 -15.08 -22.33
N PHE A 571 -12.82 -13.75 -22.21
CA PHE A 571 -12.66 -13.03 -20.95
C PHE A 571 -13.68 -11.90 -20.82
N SER A 572 -14.74 -12.19 -20.08
CA SER A 572 -15.88 -11.33 -19.82
C SER A 572 -15.90 -10.83 -18.36
N PRO A 573 -16.44 -9.63 -18.08
CA PRO A 573 -16.69 -9.16 -16.71
C PRO A 573 -17.53 -10.10 -15.83
N THR A 574 -18.28 -11.03 -16.43
CA THR A 574 -19.08 -12.02 -15.71
C THR A 574 -18.25 -13.17 -15.15
N ASP A 575 -17.06 -13.41 -15.70
CA ASP A 575 -16.26 -14.60 -15.43
C ASP A 575 -15.61 -14.54 -14.04
N GLU A 576 -15.42 -15.71 -13.43
CA GLU A 576 -14.78 -15.81 -12.13
C GLU A 576 -13.33 -15.27 -12.16
N LEU A 577 -12.58 -15.61 -13.21
CA LEU A 577 -11.22 -15.12 -13.40
C LEU A 577 -11.17 -13.59 -13.52
N TYR A 578 -12.17 -12.96 -14.16
CA TYR A 578 -12.24 -11.51 -14.26
C TYR A 578 -12.38 -10.87 -12.87
N LYS A 579 -13.30 -11.39 -12.05
CA LYS A 579 -13.51 -10.92 -10.67
C LYS A 579 -12.25 -11.12 -9.82
N ILE A 580 -11.52 -12.21 -10.03
CA ILE A 580 -10.22 -12.45 -9.36
C ILE A 580 -9.17 -11.43 -9.83
N CYS A 581 -9.13 -11.08 -11.13
CA CYS A 581 -8.23 -10.05 -11.63
C CYS A 581 -8.57 -8.66 -11.10
N GLU A 582 -9.84 -8.28 -11.12
CA GLU A 582 -10.31 -6.98 -10.61
C GLU A 582 -10.03 -6.82 -9.11
N SER A 583 -10.25 -7.87 -8.32
CA SER A 583 -10.04 -7.82 -6.86
C SER A 583 -8.57 -7.86 -6.42
N LYS A 584 -7.66 -8.42 -7.23
CA LYS A 584 -6.25 -8.64 -6.84
C LYS A 584 -5.26 -7.71 -7.52
N ASN A 585 -5.64 -7.09 -8.63
CA ASN A 585 -4.75 -6.29 -9.46
C ASN A 585 -5.24 -4.83 -9.45
N ASP A 586 -4.63 -4.01 -8.59
CA ASP A 586 -4.98 -2.58 -8.49
C ASP A 586 -4.91 -1.89 -9.86
N GLY A 587 -6.00 -1.21 -10.23
CA GLY A 587 -6.11 -0.54 -11.53
C GLY A 587 -6.30 -1.46 -12.72
N PHE A 588 -6.72 -2.73 -12.54
CA PHE A 588 -7.02 -3.67 -13.63
C PHE A 588 -7.96 -3.09 -14.70
N SER A 589 -9.01 -2.38 -14.27
CA SER A 589 -9.96 -1.70 -15.15
C SER A 589 -9.34 -0.59 -16.02
N SER A 590 -8.13 -0.15 -15.69
CA SER A 590 -7.37 0.86 -16.43
C SER A 590 -6.30 0.25 -17.36
N TYR A 591 -6.22 -1.08 -17.44
CA TYR A 591 -5.27 -1.76 -18.32
C TYR A 591 -5.56 -1.39 -19.79
N ILE A 592 -4.49 -1.09 -20.52
CA ILE A 592 -4.55 -0.87 -21.98
C ILE A 592 -4.31 -2.24 -22.62
N VAL A 593 -5.38 -3.04 -22.64
CA VAL A 593 -5.46 -4.40 -23.18
C VAL A 593 -6.84 -4.55 -23.81
N ASP A 594 -6.93 -5.19 -24.96
CA ASP A 594 -8.22 -5.48 -25.58
C ASP A 594 -8.82 -6.73 -24.94
N MET A 595 -9.84 -6.54 -24.11
CA MET A 595 -10.56 -7.62 -23.42
C MET A 595 -11.87 -7.91 -24.15
N THR A 596 -12.12 -9.18 -24.46
CA THR A 596 -13.33 -9.62 -25.17
C THR A 596 -13.78 -11.00 -24.71
N ALA A 597 -15.10 -11.21 -24.74
CA ALA A 597 -15.72 -12.50 -24.49
C ALA A 597 -15.55 -13.47 -25.68
N ASP A 598 -15.26 -12.95 -26.88
CA ASP A 598 -15.09 -13.75 -28.08
C ASP A 598 -13.78 -14.55 -28.03
N ALA A 599 -13.78 -15.71 -28.68
CA ALA A 599 -12.58 -16.52 -28.82
C ALA A 599 -11.64 -15.93 -29.89
N PRO A 600 -10.33 -16.23 -29.86
CA PRO A 600 -9.39 -15.75 -30.87
C PRO A 600 -9.83 -16.04 -32.32
N GLU A 601 -10.39 -17.23 -32.56
CA GLU A 601 -10.91 -17.69 -33.85
C GLU A 601 -12.13 -16.92 -34.37
N ASP A 602 -12.88 -16.29 -33.47
CA ASP A 602 -14.03 -15.44 -33.85
C ASP A 602 -13.61 -13.99 -34.16
N LEU A 603 -12.43 -13.58 -33.67
CA LEU A 603 -11.92 -12.21 -33.77
C LEU A 603 -10.99 -11.99 -34.96
N PHE A 604 -10.27 -13.03 -35.39
CA PHE A 604 -9.22 -12.94 -36.39
C PHE A 604 -9.39 -14.02 -37.45
N GLU A 605 -8.88 -13.75 -38.65
CA GLU A 605 -8.86 -14.75 -39.72
C GLU A 605 -8.00 -15.95 -39.31
N LEU A 606 -8.52 -17.17 -39.45
CA LEU A 606 -7.84 -18.40 -39.01
C LEU A 606 -6.43 -18.54 -39.59
N ASN A 607 -6.21 -18.06 -40.83
CA ASN A 607 -4.91 -18.09 -41.49
C ASN A 607 -3.87 -17.16 -40.86
N ASP A 608 -4.32 -16.17 -40.08
CA ASP A 608 -3.48 -15.21 -39.36
C ASP A 608 -3.18 -15.62 -37.93
N ILE A 609 -3.88 -16.61 -37.39
CA ILE A 609 -3.67 -17.12 -36.04
C ILE A 609 -2.55 -18.16 -36.03
N ILE A 610 -1.62 -18.01 -35.08
CA ILE A 610 -0.61 -18.99 -34.71
C ILE A 610 -0.83 -19.32 -33.23
N TYR A 611 -1.31 -20.53 -32.95
CA TYR A 611 -1.54 -20.99 -31.59
C TYR A 611 -0.27 -21.59 -30.99
N LEU A 612 0.18 -21.04 -29.87
CA LEU A 612 1.39 -21.47 -29.20
C LEU A 612 1.10 -22.63 -28.26
N SER A 613 1.72 -23.77 -28.54
CA SER A 613 1.65 -24.98 -27.72
C SER A 613 3.04 -25.60 -27.60
N PRO A 614 3.48 -26.01 -26.39
CA PRO A 614 4.73 -26.74 -26.22
C PRO A 614 4.74 -28.10 -26.95
N ASP A 615 3.55 -28.65 -27.25
CA ASP A 615 3.37 -29.95 -27.90
C ASP A 615 3.33 -29.87 -29.44
N SER A 616 3.44 -28.67 -30.02
CA SER A 616 3.44 -28.48 -31.48
C SER A 616 4.71 -29.01 -32.14
N GLU A 617 4.58 -29.69 -33.28
CA GLU A 617 5.72 -30.14 -34.09
C GLU A 617 6.43 -28.98 -34.80
N ASN A 618 5.68 -27.94 -35.18
CA ASN A 618 6.25 -26.76 -35.84
C ASN A 618 6.97 -25.84 -34.86
N VAL A 619 8.13 -25.33 -35.26
CA VAL A 619 8.95 -24.40 -34.48
C VAL A 619 8.60 -22.96 -34.85
N LEU A 620 8.48 -22.08 -33.85
CA LEU A 620 8.31 -20.65 -34.08
C LEU A 620 9.66 -20.01 -34.43
N GLU A 621 9.87 -19.69 -35.71
CA GLU A 621 11.12 -19.12 -36.20
C GLU A 621 11.19 -17.59 -36.07
N THR A 622 10.07 -16.90 -36.30
CA THR A 622 10.01 -15.43 -36.26
C THR A 622 8.63 -14.90 -35.86
N LEU A 623 8.56 -13.60 -35.57
CA LEU A 623 7.32 -12.87 -35.27
C LEU A 623 6.96 -11.94 -36.43
N ASP A 624 5.87 -12.26 -37.11
CA ASP A 624 5.25 -11.44 -38.14
C ASP A 624 4.20 -10.51 -37.51
N SER A 625 4.37 -9.20 -37.75
CA SER A 625 3.45 -8.14 -37.34
C SER A 625 2.00 -8.33 -37.81
N LYS A 626 1.77 -9.07 -38.91
CA LYS A 626 0.43 -9.34 -39.45
C LYS A 626 -0.26 -10.50 -38.74
N LYS A 627 0.50 -11.39 -38.10
CA LYS A 627 -0.02 -12.58 -37.43
C LYS A 627 -0.48 -12.29 -35.99
N VAL A 628 -1.25 -13.24 -35.45
CA VAL A 628 -1.81 -13.23 -34.11
C VAL A 628 -1.29 -14.45 -33.36
N TYR A 629 -0.54 -14.21 -32.29
CA TYR A 629 0.07 -15.27 -31.49
C TYR A 629 -0.78 -15.55 -30.26
N VAL A 630 -1.36 -16.76 -30.17
CA VAL A 630 -2.27 -17.12 -29.09
C VAL A 630 -1.54 -17.97 -28.04
N ILE A 631 -1.59 -17.56 -26.77
CA ILE A 631 -1.09 -18.31 -25.62
C ILE A 631 -2.28 -18.85 -24.85
N GLY A 632 -2.30 -20.16 -24.58
CA GLY A 632 -3.30 -20.76 -23.69
C GLY A 632 -3.13 -20.25 -22.26
N GLY A 633 -4.14 -19.58 -21.72
CA GLY A 633 -4.16 -19.07 -20.36
C GLY A 633 -4.49 -20.16 -19.35
N ILE A 634 -3.57 -21.10 -19.16
CA ILE A 634 -3.72 -22.24 -18.24
C ILE A 634 -2.58 -22.29 -17.22
N VAL A 635 -2.94 -22.60 -15.97
CA VAL A 635 -2.01 -22.95 -14.90
C VAL A 635 -2.42 -24.34 -14.43
N ASP A 636 -1.54 -25.32 -14.61
CA ASP A 636 -1.79 -26.71 -14.28
C ASP A 636 -0.58 -27.27 -13.55
N ASP A 637 -0.77 -27.64 -12.29
CA ASP A 637 0.29 -28.25 -11.47
C ASP A 637 0.64 -29.70 -11.91
N THR A 638 -0.21 -30.34 -12.73
CA THR A 638 -0.06 -31.73 -13.24
C THR A 638 0.28 -31.85 -14.73
N VAL A 639 0.44 -30.74 -15.46
CA VAL A 639 0.76 -30.68 -16.91
C VAL A 639 -0.13 -31.62 -17.76
N ARG A 640 -1.32 -31.16 -18.13
CA ARG A 640 -2.16 -31.78 -19.16
C ARG A 640 -1.53 -31.60 -20.55
N LYS A 641 -1.02 -32.69 -21.10
CA LYS A 641 -0.51 -32.74 -22.48
C LYS A 641 -1.62 -32.46 -23.49
N ASP A 642 -1.24 -31.84 -24.60
CA ASP A 642 -2.05 -31.68 -25.81
C ASP A 642 -3.31 -30.80 -25.68
N LEU A 643 -3.66 -30.26 -24.52
CA LEU A 643 -4.92 -29.52 -24.35
C LEU A 643 -5.01 -28.30 -25.28
N SER A 644 -3.97 -27.47 -25.31
CA SER A 644 -3.89 -26.30 -26.18
C SER A 644 -3.72 -26.68 -27.66
N LEU A 645 -3.01 -27.78 -27.93
CA LEU A 645 -2.80 -28.31 -29.28
C LEU A 645 -4.11 -28.84 -29.89
N ASN A 646 -4.87 -29.60 -29.11
CA ASN A 646 -6.16 -30.17 -29.51
C ASN A 646 -7.19 -29.08 -29.76
N HIS A 647 -7.23 -28.05 -28.90
CA HIS A 647 -8.07 -26.89 -29.14
C HIS A 647 -7.75 -26.24 -30.50
N ALA A 648 -6.48 -25.97 -30.80
CA ALA A 648 -6.09 -25.39 -32.08
C ALA A 648 -6.41 -26.29 -33.29
N LYS A 649 -6.18 -27.61 -33.16
CA LYS A 649 -6.50 -28.61 -34.21
C LYS A 649 -7.99 -28.64 -34.53
N ASN A 650 -8.86 -28.55 -33.53
CA ASN A 650 -10.32 -28.56 -33.73
C ASN A 650 -10.81 -27.41 -34.61
N PHE A 651 -10.10 -26.27 -34.62
CA PHE A 651 -10.42 -25.10 -35.44
C PHE A 651 -9.53 -24.99 -36.70
N ASN A 652 -8.71 -26.01 -37.00
CA ASN A 652 -7.73 -26.00 -38.10
C ASN A 652 -6.77 -24.79 -38.05
N ILE A 653 -6.39 -24.35 -36.85
CA ILE A 653 -5.46 -23.24 -36.62
C ILE A 653 -4.01 -23.74 -36.68
N LYS A 654 -3.13 -22.95 -37.28
CA LYS A 654 -1.69 -23.26 -37.31
C LYS A 654 -1.11 -23.21 -35.89
N THR A 655 -0.31 -24.20 -35.53
CA THR A 655 0.34 -24.27 -34.20
C THR A 655 1.84 -24.10 -34.32
N ALA A 656 2.47 -23.56 -33.28
CA ALA A 656 3.93 -23.52 -33.15
C ALA A 656 4.37 -23.67 -31.68
N ARG A 657 5.57 -24.19 -31.44
CA ARG A 657 6.24 -24.20 -30.14
C ARG A 657 7.40 -23.20 -30.12
N LEU A 658 7.79 -22.75 -28.92
CA LEU A 658 9.00 -21.93 -28.76
C LEU A 658 10.25 -22.74 -29.14
N PRO A 659 11.28 -22.11 -29.74
CA PRO A 659 12.44 -22.80 -30.26
C PRO A 659 13.50 -23.09 -29.16
N ILE A 660 13.07 -23.65 -28.03
CA ILE A 660 13.93 -23.86 -26.86
C ILE A 660 15.07 -24.82 -27.19
N ILE A 661 14.77 -25.92 -27.86
CA ILE A 661 15.72 -27.01 -28.12
C ILE A 661 16.66 -26.64 -29.28
N GLU A 662 16.20 -25.76 -30.17
CA GLU A 662 16.96 -25.27 -31.32
C GLU A 662 18.04 -24.28 -30.91
N TYR A 663 17.79 -23.45 -29.88
CA TYR A 663 18.70 -22.37 -29.48
C TYR A 663 19.33 -22.54 -28.10
N LEU A 664 18.80 -23.40 -27.23
CA LEU A 664 19.40 -23.75 -25.94
C LEU A 664 19.84 -25.23 -25.91
N VAL A 665 20.88 -25.50 -25.14
CA VAL A 665 21.43 -26.85 -24.96
C VAL A 665 21.16 -27.38 -23.55
N PRO A 666 20.89 -28.69 -23.41
CA PRO A 666 20.76 -29.30 -22.10
C PRO A 666 22.12 -29.33 -21.39
N PHE A 667 22.13 -29.00 -20.11
CA PHE A 667 23.30 -29.12 -19.22
C PHE A 667 23.06 -30.08 -18.04
N SER A 668 21.88 -30.71 -17.98
CA SER A 668 21.51 -31.79 -17.07
C SER A 668 21.35 -33.09 -17.85
N THR A 669 21.62 -34.23 -17.21
CA THR A 669 21.41 -35.58 -17.77
C THR A 669 19.94 -35.90 -18.03
N ASN A 670 19.02 -35.26 -17.29
CA ASN A 670 17.58 -35.31 -17.50
C ASN A 670 17.04 -33.87 -17.56
N PRO A 671 17.01 -33.22 -18.74
CA PRO A 671 16.42 -31.90 -18.87
C PRO A 671 14.94 -31.95 -18.51
N GLY A 672 14.47 -30.93 -17.79
CA GLY A 672 13.07 -30.82 -17.37
C GLY A 672 12.14 -30.47 -18.53
N THR A 673 10.84 -30.41 -18.25
CA THR A 673 9.83 -30.07 -19.27
C THR A 673 10.03 -28.67 -19.87
N THR A 674 9.88 -28.57 -21.20
CA THR A 674 9.86 -27.32 -21.99
C THR A 674 8.58 -26.49 -21.79
N VAL A 675 7.61 -27.00 -21.03
CA VAL A 675 6.39 -26.26 -20.67
C VAL A 675 6.73 -25.08 -19.78
N LEU A 676 6.32 -23.89 -20.19
CA LEU A 676 6.53 -22.62 -19.50
C LEU A 676 5.20 -22.04 -19.02
N THR A 677 5.27 -21.16 -18.02
CA THR A 677 4.11 -20.40 -17.54
C THR A 677 3.69 -19.33 -18.56
N VAL A 678 2.43 -18.89 -18.50
CA VAL A 678 1.86 -17.90 -19.45
C VAL A 678 2.71 -16.64 -19.52
N ASN A 679 3.13 -16.11 -18.36
CA ASN A 679 3.96 -14.92 -18.32
C ASN A 679 5.37 -15.15 -18.90
N GLN A 680 5.95 -16.35 -18.76
CA GLN A 680 7.27 -16.65 -19.33
C GLN A 680 7.21 -16.73 -20.84
N VAL A 681 6.18 -17.38 -21.41
CA VAL A 681 5.96 -17.40 -22.85
C VAL A 681 5.79 -15.97 -23.37
N PHE A 682 4.99 -15.15 -22.68
CA PHE A 682 4.82 -13.74 -23.04
C PHE A 682 6.14 -12.95 -23.00
N ASP A 683 6.88 -13.03 -21.90
CA ASP A 683 8.14 -12.29 -21.71
C ASP A 683 9.17 -12.68 -22.80
N ILE A 684 9.23 -13.95 -23.21
CA ILE A 684 10.07 -14.45 -24.32
C ILE A 684 9.66 -13.82 -25.65
N LEU A 685 8.37 -13.82 -25.98
CA LEU A 685 7.89 -13.25 -27.26
C LEU A 685 8.15 -11.74 -27.32
N LEU A 686 7.91 -11.03 -26.21
CA LEU A 686 8.15 -9.60 -26.11
C LEU A 686 9.64 -9.27 -26.27
N LYS A 687 10.53 -10.01 -25.59
CA LYS A 687 11.97 -9.81 -25.70
C LYS A 687 12.50 -10.17 -27.08
N TYR A 688 12.03 -11.26 -27.69
CA TYR A 688 12.39 -11.60 -29.06
C TYR A 688 11.88 -10.55 -30.06
N TYR A 689 10.69 -9.97 -29.83
CA TYR A 689 10.20 -8.88 -30.67
C TYR A 689 11.13 -7.66 -30.62
N GLU A 690 11.67 -7.35 -29.46
CA GLU A 690 12.64 -6.28 -29.23
C GLU A 690 14.02 -6.57 -29.88
N THR A 691 14.57 -7.77 -29.66
CA THR A 691 15.99 -8.05 -29.98
C THR A 691 16.17 -8.82 -31.29
N LYS A 692 15.15 -9.54 -31.75
CA LYS A 692 15.21 -10.53 -32.83
C LYS A 692 16.24 -11.64 -32.59
N ASP A 693 16.62 -11.86 -31.32
CA ASP A 693 17.58 -12.89 -30.91
C ASP A 693 16.90 -13.91 -29.98
N TRP A 694 16.79 -15.15 -30.47
CA TRP A 694 16.21 -16.25 -29.71
C TRP A 694 17.09 -16.69 -28.55
N VAL A 695 18.42 -16.68 -28.70
CA VAL A 695 19.34 -17.07 -27.63
C VAL A 695 19.22 -16.08 -26.47
N GLU A 696 19.23 -14.77 -26.76
CA GLU A 696 19.07 -13.74 -25.74
C GLU A 696 17.71 -13.86 -25.03
N SER A 697 16.62 -13.93 -25.81
CA SER A 697 15.27 -13.99 -25.27
C SER A 697 15.04 -15.23 -24.40
N LEU A 698 15.40 -16.41 -24.91
CA LEU A 698 15.22 -17.67 -24.18
C LEU A 698 16.10 -17.73 -22.93
N SER A 699 17.35 -17.27 -23.02
CA SER A 699 18.27 -17.28 -21.86
C SER A 699 17.81 -16.36 -20.72
N CYS A 700 17.07 -15.29 -21.02
CA CYS A 700 16.55 -14.38 -20.01
C CYS A 700 15.38 -14.98 -19.22
N TYR A 701 14.53 -15.79 -19.86
CA TYR A 701 13.20 -16.13 -19.32
C TYR A 701 12.90 -17.62 -19.19
N VAL A 702 13.70 -18.51 -19.81
CA VAL A 702 13.68 -19.96 -19.54
C VAL A 702 14.46 -20.21 -18.24
N PRO A 703 13.84 -20.71 -17.16
CA PRO A 703 14.54 -20.91 -15.89
C PRO A 703 15.60 -22.01 -15.97
N LEU A 704 16.77 -21.80 -15.35
CA LEU A 704 17.84 -22.79 -15.28
C LEU A 704 17.39 -24.14 -14.69
N ARG A 705 16.41 -24.14 -13.76
CA ARG A 705 15.81 -25.38 -13.20
C ARG A 705 15.16 -26.29 -14.25
N LYS A 706 14.92 -25.79 -15.48
CA LYS A 706 14.44 -26.59 -16.62
C LYS A 706 15.56 -27.38 -17.30
N GLY A 707 16.82 -27.16 -16.94
CA GLY A 707 17.96 -27.92 -17.45
C GLY A 707 18.48 -27.47 -18.82
N TYR A 708 18.05 -26.31 -19.33
CA TYR A 708 18.51 -25.71 -20.58
C TYR A 708 19.29 -24.43 -20.33
N CYS A 709 20.35 -24.21 -21.11
CA CYS A 709 21.18 -23.01 -21.06
C CYS A 709 21.70 -22.62 -22.45
N PRO A 710 22.15 -21.38 -22.68
CA PRO A 710 22.81 -21.02 -23.92
C PRO A 710 24.11 -21.83 -24.12
N PRO A 711 24.49 -22.18 -25.37
CA PRO A 711 25.67 -23.01 -25.65
C PRO A 711 26.97 -22.53 -24.99
N SER A 712 27.16 -21.20 -24.90
CA SER A 712 28.33 -20.58 -24.28
C SER A 712 28.50 -20.87 -22.79
N LYS A 713 27.42 -21.24 -22.08
CA LYS A 713 27.44 -21.51 -20.61
C LYS A 713 27.42 -23.00 -20.25
N LYS A 714 27.39 -23.90 -21.24
CA LYS A 714 27.22 -25.33 -21.01
C LYS A 714 28.34 -25.91 -20.15
N GLU A 715 29.59 -25.61 -20.48
CA GLU A 715 30.77 -26.20 -19.80
C GLU A 715 30.91 -25.71 -18.35
N GLU A 716 30.60 -24.44 -18.10
CA GLU A 716 30.61 -23.85 -16.76
C GLU A 716 29.55 -24.50 -15.87
N LEU A 717 28.30 -24.60 -16.36
CA LEU A 717 27.20 -25.17 -15.60
C LEU A 717 27.34 -26.69 -15.40
N SER A 718 27.86 -27.41 -16.40
CA SER A 718 28.13 -28.84 -16.29
C SER A 718 29.22 -29.15 -15.25
N ARG A 719 30.25 -28.29 -15.15
CA ARG A 719 31.30 -28.40 -14.12
C ARG A 719 30.76 -28.13 -12.72
N ASN A 720 29.92 -27.12 -12.56
CA ASN A 720 29.30 -26.80 -11.26
C ASN A 720 28.36 -27.93 -10.77
N LEU A 721 27.76 -28.70 -11.68
CA LEU A 721 26.98 -29.90 -11.36
C LEU A 721 27.86 -31.10 -10.95
N MET A 722 29.08 -31.23 -11.51
CA MET A 722 30.03 -32.30 -11.16
C MET A 722 30.92 -31.98 -9.94
N GLY A 723 31.01 -30.71 -9.52
CA GLY A 723 31.84 -30.25 -8.41
C GLY A 723 31.34 -30.61 -7.00
N TYR A 724 30.15 -31.19 -6.87
CA TYR A 724 29.68 -31.78 -5.61
C TYR A 724 30.08 -33.26 -5.55
N SER A 725 31.30 -33.51 -5.06
CA SER A 725 31.73 -34.84 -4.61
C SER A 725 30.96 -35.24 -3.34
N PRO A 726 30.39 -36.45 -3.24
CA PRO A 726 29.60 -36.92 -2.09
C PRO A 726 30.50 -37.37 -0.92
N SER A 727 31.34 -36.46 -0.42
CA SER A 727 32.20 -36.70 0.77
C SER A 727 31.90 -35.80 1.96
N ASP A 728 30.96 -34.85 1.86
CA ASP A 728 30.46 -34.11 3.03
C ASP A 728 29.27 -34.85 3.67
N SER A 729 29.52 -35.43 4.84
CA SER A 729 28.59 -36.23 5.64
C SER A 729 27.46 -35.42 6.31
N SER A 730 27.19 -34.19 5.88
CA SER A 730 26.18 -33.31 6.48
C SER A 730 24.90 -33.13 5.66
N ILE A 731 24.77 -33.77 4.48
CA ILE A 731 23.57 -33.67 3.63
C ILE A 731 23.08 -35.06 3.19
N GLN A 732 22.91 -35.98 4.14
CA GLN A 732 22.21 -37.26 3.89
C GLN A 732 20.87 -37.41 4.64
N THR A 733 20.42 -36.37 5.34
CA THR A 733 19.17 -36.42 6.12
C THR A 733 17.97 -35.74 5.46
N CYS A 734 18.13 -35.04 4.32
CA CYS A 734 17.04 -34.28 3.70
C CYS A 734 16.40 -34.90 2.44
N VAL A 735 16.81 -36.09 1.98
CA VAL A 735 16.23 -36.72 0.77
C VAL A 735 15.54 -38.07 1.04
N LYS A 736 15.58 -38.61 2.27
CA LYS A 736 14.92 -39.88 2.62
C LYS A 736 13.50 -39.78 3.19
N ASN A 737 12.95 -38.57 3.40
CA ASN A 737 11.65 -38.40 4.05
C ASN A 737 10.46 -38.06 3.13
N ILE A 738 10.56 -38.30 1.82
CA ILE A 738 9.43 -38.09 0.87
C ILE A 738 8.94 -39.40 0.22
N SER A 739 9.53 -40.55 0.51
CA SER A 739 9.14 -41.83 -0.09
C SER A 739 8.55 -42.86 0.87
N ASN A 740 8.07 -42.47 2.07
CA ASN A 740 7.44 -43.40 3.03
C ASN A 740 6.21 -42.80 3.76
N SER A 741 5.26 -42.27 2.99
CA SER A 741 3.89 -42.05 3.48
C SER A 741 2.88 -42.34 2.37
N ASN A 742 2.82 -43.61 1.97
CA ASN A 742 1.67 -44.25 1.33
C ASN A 742 1.76 -45.74 1.66
N SER A 743 1.38 -46.05 2.89
CA SER A 743 0.91 -47.36 3.34
C SER A 743 -0.20 -47.12 4.36
#